data_AF-A0A0N0T760-F1
#
_entry.id   AF-A0A0N0T760-F1
#
_cell.length_a   1.000
_cell.length_b   1.000
_cell.length_c   1.000
_cell.angle_alpha   90.00
_cell.angle_beta   90.00
_cell.angle_gamma   90.00
#
_symmetry.space_group_name_H-M   'P 1'
#
loop_
_entity.id
_entity.type
_entity.pdbx_description
1 polymer ?
#
loop_
_entity_poly.entity_id
_entity_poly.type
_entity_poly.pdbx_seq_one_letter_code
_entity_poly.pdbx_strand_id
1 'polypeptide(L)'
;MLGAFEAWSGGARVPLGGARAECVLAVLLLERNRAVMVERLVEAAWGEQPPMTAATQVRKIVADLRRRLPGGAGLIVTDGAGYRAVVQDTQIDLGMFDRHVRLAREADEATGVIEHLTAALSLWRGPALAGIDSPVVRAAVAVLHERRIAAADQLMETRLGMGAARELVADLRALLDEYPLRETTRAQLMLALYRSGRQAEALRVFEDGRRLLADELGIDPGPELMHLHEQILRNEPELDIVPYTAPERLAPQALPYDMTDFVGRVSEQRRISEFVGGQAGKGLMIVAVDGMAGVGKTSLLVHMAHRLADGFPDGQFYVDLLGYAVDRKPMHPVEALGTLLRQAGVSRDELPDDLSARAVLWRMRTAGRRIMVLLDNVVDSAQVRALLPGSPDGLVMITSRSRLTGLDGTLSLSLTPPPTEEGLQLVIGILGADRVAREPEAARALVTVCDHLPLAIRIACTRLHNRERWTIRYLVGRLHDEERKMSELAVGDRSVAAAIGLSYDALEPGHQRVFRLLGLVPATEFDVRAVAALADMAVSRAETVLEDLLDMRLVVQLAPGRYGLHDLVHSLARTLVGRVEPPALRTIAVHRLLDYQLSAANAAADLLVQRRARPRQRYVYPPAQLPRFRGKNGAVKWFDAECGGLLAAVRGAADNELHEHVCHLSEALHPYLRMRGRMSDMLWVHEHAVESARAFGDRTLEGRALHRLATPHWHFGRLGQAFDCAEQALAIAQDNDDVLLRRAAEAALGKLLNEFGRFTEALPYHESAARDAHRLDLSCEVAVLADYASAQAAVHDFTAARLTLDSALRLARDTASPGDEGVVLARYADVCRREGNLDEAGQFSSYASSLLRHLGNQAQAAWATNLIGRVHYERGELDVALERHNRARKLAEDTGFRVEIARALDGAARVLADRADAGGAAENWRIALGHFEEMGVPEAAGVRQGLAAVS
;
A
#
# COMPACT_ATOMS: atom_id res chain seq x y z
N MET A 1 -18.45 63.35 -10.86
CA MET A 1 -17.71 64.57 -11.24
C MET A 1 -16.94 64.38 -12.53
N LEU A 2 -16.41 63.18 -12.82
CA LEU A 2 -15.68 62.86 -14.05
C LEU A 2 -16.67 62.50 -15.19
N GLY A 3 -17.56 63.42 -15.52
CA GLY A 3 -18.69 63.25 -16.44
C GLY A 3 -19.81 64.23 -16.07
N ALA A 4 -21.06 63.92 -16.41
CA ALA A 4 -22.22 64.67 -15.91
C ALA A 4 -22.19 64.76 -14.37
N PHE A 5 -22.52 65.94 -13.82
CA PHE A 5 -22.49 66.14 -12.37
C PHE A 5 -23.71 65.49 -11.70
N GLU A 6 -23.46 64.40 -10.98
CA GLU A 6 -24.51 63.58 -10.36
C GLU A 6 -24.07 63.08 -8.98
N ALA A 7 -25.05 62.91 -8.08
CA ALA A 7 -24.87 62.28 -6.78
C ALA A 7 -25.79 61.05 -6.65
N TRP A 8 -25.28 60.00 -6.01
CA TRP A 8 -25.97 58.72 -5.88
C TRP A 8 -25.90 58.22 -4.43
N SER A 9 -26.97 57.59 -3.94
CA SER A 9 -27.01 56.94 -2.63
C SER A 9 -27.79 55.65 -2.72
N GLY A 10 -27.20 54.52 -2.29
CA GLY A 10 -27.86 53.22 -2.29
C GLY A 10 -28.40 52.79 -3.66
N GLY A 11 -27.75 53.20 -4.76
CA GLY A 11 -28.18 52.91 -6.14
C GLY A 11 -29.21 53.87 -6.73
N ALA A 12 -29.71 54.86 -5.98
CA ALA A 12 -30.64 55.88 -6.47
C ALA A 12 -29.96 57.24 -6.65
N ARG A 13 -30.32 57.96 -7.73
CA ARG A 13 -29.82 59.32 -8.00
C ARG A 13 -30.47 60.33 -7.04
N VAL A 14 -29.65 61.16 -6.42
CA VAL A 14 -30.09 62.20 -5.48
C VAL A 14 -30.29 63.53 -6.23
N PRO A 15 -31.47 64.18 -6.14
CA PRO A 15 -31.73 65.45 -6.81
C PRO A 15 -31.01 66.60 -6.09
N LEU A 16 -30.13 67.32 -6.78
CA LEU A 16 -29.22 68.32 -6.18
C LEU A 16 -29.76 69.75 -6.08
N GLY A 17 -30.96 70.03 -6.58
CA GLY A 17 -31.63 71.32 -6.36
C GLY A 17 -31.36 72.41 -7.40
N GLY A 18 -30.87 72.03 -8.58
CA GLY A 18 -30.73 72.90 -9.76
C GLY A 18 -29.34 73.49 -9.92
N ALA A 19 -29.11 74.18 -11.05
CA ALA A 19 -27.78 74.56 -11.53
C ALA A 19 -26.90 75.31 -10.51
N ARG A 20 -27.48 76.21 -9.70
CA ARG A 20 -26.73 76.95 -8.67
C ARG A 20 -26.33 76.07 -7.48
N ALA A 21 -27.18 75.13 -7.08
CA ALA A 21 -26.87 74.19 -6.02
C ALA A 21 -25.83 73.16 -6.47
N GLU A 22 -25.94 72.71 -7.72
CA GLU A 22 -24.94 71.85 -8.38
C GLU A 22 -23.58 72.55 -8.47
N CYS A 23 -23.54 73.81 -8.88
CA CYS A 23 -22.31 74.61 -8.94
C CYS A 23 -21.65 74.79 -7.57
N VAL A 24 -22.43 75.15 -6.53
CA VAL A 24 -21.92 75.31 -5.16
C VAL A 24 -21.34 73.99 -4.64
N LEU A 25 -22.03 72.87 -4.85
CA LEU A 25 -21.54 71.57 -4.43
C LEU A 25 -20.30 71.14 -5.23
N ALA A 26 -20.26 71.37 -6.54
CA ALA A 26 -19.12 71.04 -7.38
C ALA A 26 -17.84 71.76 -6.92
N VAL A 27 -17.92 73.07 -6.60
CA VAL A 27 -16.77 73.82 -6.09
C VAL A 27 -16.31 73.31 -4.72
N LEU A 28 -17.23 72.97 -3.83
CA LEU A 28 -16.88 72.38 -2.53
C LEU A 28 -16.20 71.01 -2.68
N LEU A 29 -16.59 70.20 -3.66
CA LEU A 29 -16.00 68.90 -3.93
C LEU A 29 -14.68 68.98 -4.71
N LEU A 30 -14.50 70.00 -5.55
CA LEU A 30 -13.21 70.31 -6.19
C LEU A 30 -12.16 70.69 -5.13
N GLU A 31 -12.58 71.46 -4.12
CA GLU A 31 -11.79 71.82 -2.93
C GLU A 31 -12.08 70.89 -1.74
N ARG A 32 -12.20 69.57 -2.01
CA ARG A 32 -12.56 68.57 -0.98
C ARG A 32 -11.69 68.68 0.26
N ASN A 33 -12.33 68.53 1.42
CA ASN A 33 -11.69 68.60 2.74
C ASN A 33 -11.00 69.95 3.04
N ARG A 34 -11.21 71.00 2.23
CA ARG A 34 -10.74 72.37 2.47
C ARG A 34 -11.91 73.32 2.66
N ALA A 35 -11.70 74.39 3.44
CA ALA A 35 -12.71 75.41 3.65
C ALA A 35 -12.76 76.37 2.44
N VAL A 36 -13.95 76.55 1.86
CA VAL A 36 -14.23 77.50 0.78
C VAL A 36 -15.05 78.66 1.32
N MET A 37 -14.52 79.87 1.20
CA MET A 37 -15.19 81.09 1.66
C MET A 37 -16.49 81.34 0.88
N VAL A 38 -17.49 81.93 1.54
CA VAL A 38 -18.79 82.25 0.91
C VAL A 38 -18.63 83.11 -0.32
N GLU A 39 -17.68 84.05 -0.34
CA GLU A 39 -17.39 84.92 -1.49
C GLU A 39 -17.01 84.12 -2.75
N ARG A 40 -16.16 83.09 -2.61
CA ARG A 40 -15.76 82.22 -3.73
C ARG A 40 -16.90 81.32 -4.22
N LEU A 41 -17.82 80.94 -3.33
CA LEU A 41 -19.06 80.24 -3.71
C LEU A 41 -20.05 81.16 -4.42
N VAL A 42 -20.09 82.44 -4.04
CA VAL A 42 -20.89 83.47 -4.73
C VAL A 42 -20.33 83.72 -6.13
N GLU A 43 -19.02 83.92 -6.25
CA GLU A 43 -18.33 84.09 -7.53
C GLU A 43 -18.59 82.90 -8.46
N ALA A 44 -18.47 81.67 -7.95
CA ALA A 44 -18.72 80.48 -8.75
C ALA A 44 -20.17 80.36 -9.25
N ALA A 45 -21.17 80.68 -8.42
CA ALA A 45 -22.58 80.45 -8.75
C ALA A 45 -23.28 81.62 -9.47
N TRP A 46 -22.74 82.84 -9.41
CA TRP A 46 -23.31 84.03 -10.07
C TRP A 46 -22.34 84.78 -11.00
N GLY A 47 -21.05 84.44 -11.03
CA GLY A 47 -20.06 85.13 -11.85
C GLY A 47 -19.91 86.61 -11.46
N GLU A 48 -19.75 87.47 -12.47
CA GLU A 48 -19.43 88.90 -12.29
C GLU A 48 -20.62 89.78 -11.82
N GLN A 49 -21.86 89.26 -11.82
CA GLN A 49 -23.07 90.01 -11.43
C GLN A 49 -23.89 89.33 -10.31
N PRO A 50 -23.35 89.21 -9.09
CA PRO A 50 -24.09 88.63 -7.98
C PRO A 50 -25.19 89.58 -7.45
N PRO A 51 -26.41 89.10 -7.14
CA PRO A 51 -27.42 89.91 -6.47
C PRO A 51 -26.96 90.26 -5.05
N MET A 52 -27.42 91.39 -4.48
CA MET A 52 -27.10 91.78 -3.09
C MET A 52 -27.45 90.70 -2.04
N THR A 53 -28.33 89.75 -2.39
CA THR A 53 -28.74 88.63 -1.53
C THR A 53 -27.92 87.34 -1.72
N ALA A 54 -26.88 87.33 -2.56
CA ALA A 54 -26.14 86.13 -2.96
C ALA A 54 -25.56 85.34 -1.77
N ALA A 55 -24.93 86.00 -0.80
CA ALA A 55 -24.40 85.33 0.40
C ALA A 55 -25.51 84.64 1.22
N THR A 56 -26.70 85.26 1.31
CA THR A 56 -27.88 84.66 1.95
C THR A 56 -28.44 83.50 1.13
N GLN A 57 -28.38 83.58 -0.21
CA GLN A 57 -28.79 82.49 -1.10
C GLN A 57 -27.83 81.28 -0.99
N VAL A 58 -26.52 81.48 -0.86
CA VAL A 58 -25.56 80.38 -0.60
C VAL A 58 -25.91 79.64 0.70
N ARG A 59 -26.22 80.36 1.79
CA ARG A 59 -26.64 79.73 3.06
C ARG A 59 -27.90 78.87 2.88
N LYS A 60 -28.88 79.34 2.09
CA LYS A 60 -30.10 78.60 1.77
C LYS A 60 -29.82 77.37 0.92
N ILE A 61 -28.96 77.50 -0.10
CA ILE A 61 -28.52 76.39 -0.96
C ILE A 61 -27.82 75.32 -0.12
N VAL A 62 -26.89 75.70 0.77
CA VAL A 62 -26.20 74.74 1.64
C VAL A 62 -27.16 74.06 2.61
N ALA A 63 -28.13 74.81 3.18
CA ALA A 63 -29.15 74.22 4.04
C ALA A 63 -30.04 73.21 3.28
N ASP A 64 -30.37 73.48 2.02
CA ASP A 64 -31.12 72.58 1.15
C ASP A 64 -30.30 71.34 0.75
N LEU A 65 -29.03 71.51 0.38
CA LEU A 65 -28.11 70.41 0.08
C LEU A 65 -27.91 69.49 1.29
N ARG A 66 -27.74 70.03 2.51
CA ARG A 66 -27.65 69.24 3.75
C ARG A 66 -28.87 68.38 4.01
N ARG A 67 -30.05 68.84 3.58
CA ARG A 67 -31.32 68.11 3.74
C ARG A 67 -31.47 67.01 2.69
N ARG A 68 -31.04 67.26 1.46
CA ARG A 68 -31.19 66.34 0.33
C ARG A 68 -30.14 65.23 0.31
N LEU A 69 -28.92 65.54 0.76
CA LEU A 69 -27.83 64.57 0.82
C LEU A 69 -27.96 63.72 2.10
N PRO A 70 -27.89 62.38 1.98
CA PRO A 70 -27.81 61.50 3.15
C PRO A 70 -26.60 61.84 4.02
N GLY A 71 -26.81 62.09 5.30
CA GLY A 71 -25.74 62.56 6.20
C GLY A 71 -25.23 63.98 5.86
N GLY A 72 -26.00 64.77 5.13
CA GLY A 72 -25.57 66.06 4.56
C GLY A 72 -25.01 67.06 5.58
N ALA A 73 -25.48 67.04 6.82
CA ALA A 73 -24.94 67.87 7.91
C ALA A 73 -23.48 67.53 8.28
N GLY A 74 -23.08 66.27 8.11
CA GLY A 74 -21.69 65.82 8.25
C GLY A 74 -20.87 65.99 6.97
N LEU A 75 -21.51 65.91 5.79
CA LEU A 75 -20.85 66.06 4.49
C LEU A 75 -20.49 67.50 4.16
N ILE A 76 -21.34 68.48 4.51
CA ILE A 76 -21.06 69.90 4.29
C ILE A 76 -21.06 70.59 5.65
N VAL A 77 -19.88 70.84 6.21
CA VAL A 77 -19.74 71.49 7.51
C VAL A 77 -19.53 72.99 7.35
N THR A 78 -20.05 73.78 8.28
CA THR A 78 -19.75 75.21 8.35
C THR A 78 -18.36 75.33 8.96
N ASP A 79 -17.45 76.01 8.27
CA ASP A 79 -16.05 76.15 8.69
C ASP A 79 -15.63 77.61 8.54
N GLY A 80 -15.52 78.32 9.68
CA GLY A 80 -15.27 79.76 9.73
C GLY A 80 -16.31 80.58 8.96
N ALA A 81 -15.84 81.45 8.06
CA ALA A 81 -16.67 82.29 7.18
C ALA A 81 -17.12 81.56 5.89
N GLY A 82 -16.96 80.24 5.83
CA GLY A 82 -17.18 79.41 4.65
C GLY A 82 -17.78 78.04 4.94
N TYR A 83 -17.64 77.14 3.97
CA TYR A 83 -18.10 75.76 4.04
C TYR A 83 -17.00 74.80 3.59
N ARG A 84 -16.99 73.59 4.17
CA ARG A 84 -16.08 72.51 3.78
C ARG A 84 -16.88 71.25 3.45
N ALA A 85 -16.57 70.61 2.32
CA ALA A 85 -17.04 69.27 2.04
C ALA A 85 -16.12 68.24 2.71
N VAL A 86 -16.66 67.45 3.65
CA VAL A 86 -15.93 66.36 4.32
C VAL A 86 -16.29 65.05 3.64
N VAL A 87 -15.38 64.58 2.77
CA VAL A 87 -15.58 63.36 1.95
C VAL A 87 -14.33 62.51 1.92
N GLN A 88 -14.50 61.18 1.94
CA GLN A 88 -13.43 60.22 1.71
C GLN A 88 -13.13 60.11 0.21
N ASP A 89 -11.90 59.74 -0.16
CA ASP A 89 -11.50 59.59 -1.57
C ASP A 89 -12.34 58.54 -2.32
N THR A 90 -12.94 57.56 -1.62
CA THR A 90 -13.84 56.54 -2.19
C THR A 90 -15.28 57.04 -2.41
N GLN A 91 -15.65 58.20 -1.88
CA GLN A 91 -17.01 58.76 -2.00
C GLN A 91 -17.18 59.66 -3.22
N ILE A 92 -16.08 59.98 -3.93
CA ILE A 92 -16.09 60.79 -5.14
C ILE A 92 -15.23 60.14 -6.23
N ASP A 93 -15.71 60.13 -7.47
CA ASP A 93 -14.98 59.57 -8.61
C ASP A 93 -13.64 60.27 -8.87
N LEU A 94 -13.55 61.58 -8.61
CA LEU A 94 -12.29 62.32 -8.65
C LEU A 94 -11.28 61.84 -7.58
N GLY A 95 -11.74 61.50 -6.37
CA GLY A 95 -10.86 60.96 -5.31
C GLY A 95 -10.36 59.56 -5.63
N MET A 96 -11.22 58.73 -6.24
CA MET A 96 -10.84 57.40 -6.73
C MET A 96 -9.82 57.50 -7.88
N PHE A 97 -10.01 58.43 -8.81
CA PHE A 97 -9.05 58.72 -9.89
C PHE A 97 -7.69 59.12 -9.32
N ASP A 98 -7.66 60.09 -8.40
CA ASP A 98 -6.42 60.54 -7.75
C ASP A 98 -5.70 59.39 -7.03
N ARG A 99 -6.47 58.51 -6.37
CA ARG A 99 -5.93 57.33 -5.69
C ARG A 99 -5.33 56.33 -6.67
N HIS A 100 -6.02 56.00 -7.76
CA HIS A 100 -5.51 55.05 -8.75
C HIS A 100 -4.28 55.59 -9.48
N VAL A 101 -4.23 56.88 -9.82
CA VAL A 101 -3.03 57.50 -10.41
C VAL A 101 -1.84 57.47 -9.45
N ARG A 102 -2.07 57.67 -8.14
CA ARG A 102 -1.02 57.53 -7.12
C ARG A 102 -0.54 56.07 -6.98
N LEU A 103 -1.46 55.11 -6.89
CA LEU A 103 -1.11 53.68 -6.82
C LEU A 103 -0.36 53.21 -8.06
N ALA A 104 -0.68 53.75 -9.24
CA ALA A 104 0.07 53.48 -10.46
C ALA A 104 1.50 54.02 -10.42
N ARG A 105 1.79 55.09 -9.68
CA ARG A 105 3.16 55.62 -9.49
C ARG A 105 3.95 54.82 -8.46
N GLU A 106 3.25 54.21 -7.51
CA GLU A 106 3.83 53.40 -6.43
C GLU A 106 3.99 51.93 -6.84
N ALA A 107 3.45 51.52 -8.01
CA ALA A 107 3.54 50.16 -8.50
C ALA A 107 4.92 49.88 -9.11
N ASP A 108 5.59 48.84 -8.61
CA ASP A 108 6.89 48.37 -9.12
C ASP A 108 6.76 47.58 -10.43
N GLU A 109 5.58 46.98 -10.68
CA GLU A 109 5.32 46.15 -11.86
C GLU A 109 4.45 46.86 -12.91
N ALA A 110 4.82 46.73 -14.19
CA ALA A 110 4.09 47.32 -15.32
C ALA A 110 2.61 46.86 -15.40
N THR A 111 2.31 45.64 -14.97
CA THR A 111 0.94 45.11 -14.86
C THR A 111 0.09 45.88 -13.84
N GLY A 112 0.65 46.18 -12.67
CA GLY A 112 -0.01 46.98 -11.63
C GLY A 112 -0.22 48.44 -12.07
N VAL A 113 0.77 49.01 -12.78
CA VAL A 113 0.64 50.34 -13.41
C VAL A 113 -0.53 50.34 -14.41
N ILE A 114 -0.61 49.34 -15.30
CA ILE A 114 -1.68 49.21 -16.30
C ILE A 114 -3.04 49.05 -15.64
N GLU A 115 -3.17 48.17 -14.64
CA GLU A 115 -4.44 47.92 -13.95
C GLU A 115 -4.96 49.21 -13.31
N HIS A 116 -4.10 49.91 -12.56
CA HIS A 116 -4.49 51.13 -11.87
C HIS A 116 -4.76 52.30 -12.82
N LEU A 117 -3.98 52.51 -13.88
CA LEU A 117 -4.27 53.57 -14.87
C LEU A 117 -5.54 53.26 -15.69
N THR A 118 -5.80 52.01 -16.02
CA THR A 118 -7.04 51.58 -16.69
C THR A 118 -8.24 51.81 -15.78
N ALA A 119 -8.14 51.44 -14.50
CA ALA A 119 -9.17 51.72 -13.49
C ALA A 119 -9.40 53.23 -13.33
N ALA A 120 -8.34 54.06 -13.33
CA ALA A 120 -8.46 55.52 -13.26
C ALA A 120 -9.22 56.08 -14.48
N LEU A 121 -8.84 55.71 -15.70
CA LEU A 121 -9.45 56.23 -16.91
C LEU A 121 -10.91 55.78 -17.08
N SER A 122 -11.27 54.58 -16.63
CA SER A 122 -12.65 54.08 -16.71
C SER A 122 -13.67 54.84 -15.83
N LEU A 123 -13.20 55.64 -14.85
CA LEU A 123 -14.05 56.52 -14.06
C LEU A 123 -14.60 57.72 -14.86
N TRP A 124 -13.97 58.04 -16.00
CA TRP A 124 -14.38 59.13 -16.87
C TRP A 124 -15.54 58.70 -17.78
N ARG A 125 -16.69 59.33 -17.58
CA ARG A 125 -17.95 59.07 -18.31
C ARG A 125 -18.30 60.16 -19.32
N GLY A 126 -17.36 61.06 -19.62
CA GLY A 126 -17.54 62.21 -20.50
C GLY A 126 -16.75 63.45 -20.01
N PRO A 127 -17.03 64.65 -20.54
CA PRO A 127 -16.44 65.89 -20.07
C PRO A 127 -16.68 66.08 -18.57
N ALA A 128 -15.63 66.45 -17.82
CA ALA A 128 -15.75 66.63 -16.37
C ALA A 128 -16.73 67.77 -16.05
N LEU A 129 -17.60 67.53 -15.06
CA LEU A 129 -18.62 68.47 -14.59
C LEU A 129 -19.54 68.99 -15.72
N ALA A 130 -19.82 68.14 -16.72
CA ALA A 130 -20.74 68.48 -17.80
C ALA A 130 -22.10 68.94 -17.26
N GLY A 131 -22.56 70.09 -17.75
CA GLY A 131 -23.80 70.74 -17.31
C GLY A 131 -23.62 71.91 -16.32
N ILE A 132 -22.40 72.14 -15.80
CA ILE A 132 -22.10 73.27 -14.90
C ILE A 132 -21.31 74.33 -15.65
N ASP A 133 -21.94 75.47 -15.92
CA ASP A 133 -21.30 76.61 -16.58
C ASP A 133 -20.85 77.66 -15.55
N SER A 134 -19.57 77.64 -15.18
CA SER A 134 -18.97 78.59 -14.24
C SER A 134 -17.48 78.80 -14.56
N PRO A 135 -16.96 80.05 -14.57
CA PRO A 135 -15.55 80.33 -14.83
C PRO A 135 -14.59 79.56 -13.91
N VAL A 136 -14.92 79.47 -12.62
CA VAL A 136 -14.12 78.75 -11.62
C VAL A 136 -14.09 77.25 -11.91
N VAL A 137 -15.21 76.69 -12.37
CA VAL A 137 -15.33 75.27 -12.73
C VAL A 137 -14.59 74.97 -14.04
N ARG A 138 -14.67 75.85 -15.05
CA ARG A 138 -13.96 75.67 -16.34
C ARG A 138 -12.44 75.60 -16.14
N ALA A 139 -11.88 76.45 -15.30
CA ALA A 139 -10.44 76.40 -14.98
C ALA A 139 -10.04 75.08 -14.32
N ALA A 140 -10.85 74.57 -13.38
CA ALA A 140 -10.61 73.28 -12.74
C ALA A 140 -10.75 72.10 -13.74
N VAL A 141 -11.75 72.15 -14.62
CA VAL A 141 -11.97 71.14 -15.67
C VAL A 141 -10.77 71.05 -16.61
N ALA A 142 -10.18 72.18 -17.03
CA ALA A 142 -8.97 72.17 -17.86
C ALA A 142 -7.81 71.41 -17.18
N VAL A 143 -7.56 71.66 -15.89
CA VAL A 143 -6.54 70.95 -15.12
C VAL A 143 -6.85 69.45 -15.01
N LEU A 144 -8.13 69.08 -14.84
CA LEU A 144 -8.53 67.68 -14.78
C LEU A 144 -8.33 66.97 -16.12
N HIS A 145 -8.57 67.64 -17.24
CA HIS A 145 -8.30 67.08 -18.57
C HIS A 145 -6.81 66.83 -18.79
N GLU A 146 -5.92 67.76 -18.42
CA GLU A 146 -4.47 67.52 -18.49
C GLU A 146 -4.04 66.28 -17.69
N ARG A 147 -4.60 66.09 -16.51
CA ARG A 147 -4.32 64.93 -15.67
C ARG A 147 -4.84 63.63 -16.29
N ARG A 148 -5.97 63.68 -16.98
CA ARG A 148 -6.51 62.53 -17.74
C ARG A 148 -5.58 62.13 -18.87
N ILE A 149 -5.11 63.11 -19.64
CA ILE A 149 -4.24 62.84 -20.79
C ILE A 149 -2.89 62.30 -20.32
N ALA A 150 -2.29 62.87 -19.27
CA ALA A 150 -1.06 62.34 -18.70
C ALA A 150 -1.20 60.87 -18.23
N ALA A 151 -2.34 60.51 -17.64
CA ALA A 151 -2.61 59.12 -17.25
C ALA A 151 -2.80 58.19 -18.47
N ALA A 152 -3.41 58.70 -19.55
CA ALA A 152 -3.53 57.96 -20.81
C ALA A 152 -2.18 57.74 -21.48
N ASP A 153 -1.35 58.78 -21.58
CA ASP A 153 -0.01 58.68 -22.17
C ASP A 153 0.87 57.69 -21.40
N GLN A 154 0.86 57.73 -20.06
CA GLN A 154 1.60 56.79 -19.22
C GLN A 154 1.10 55.34 -19.38
N LEU A 155 -0.21 55.15 -19.55
CA LEU A 155 -0.79 53.83 -19.82
C LEU A 155 -0.31 53.29 -21.17
N MET A 156 -0.31 54.13 -22.21
CA MET A 156 0.14 53.73 -23.55
C MET A 156 1.65 53.42 -23.55
N GLU A 157 2.45 54.27 -22.90
CA GLU A 157 3.90 54.05 -22.75
C GLU A 157 4.19 52.71 -22.06
N THR A 158 3.52 52.45 -20.94
CA THR A 158 3.71 51.21 -20.17
C THR A 158 3.31 49.98 -20.98
N ARG A 159 2.19 50.03 -21.73
CA ARG A 159 1.75 48.92 -22.59
C ARG A 159 2.67 48.72 -23.81
N LEU A 160 3.23 49.79 -24.39
CA LEU A 160 4.26 49.70 -25.43
C LEU A 160 5.56 49.10 -24.89
N GLY A 161 5.94 49.45 -23.66
CA GLY A 161 7.03 48.85 -22.90
C GLY A 161 6.80 47.40 -22.49
N MET A 162 5.61 46.84 -22.71
CA MET A 162 5.27 45.42 -22.52
C MET A 162 5.05 44.65 -23.85
N GLY A 163 5.30 45.28 -25.00
CA GLY A 163 5.24 44.62 -26.30
C GLY A 163 3.85 44.61 -26.97
N ALA A 164 2.86 45.32 -26.42
CA ALA A 164 1.49 45.39 -26.97
C ALA A 164 1.37 46.32 -28.20
N ALA A 165 2.40 46.41 -29.06
CA ALA A 165 2.50 47.43 -30.10
C ALA A 165 1.36 47.40 -31.13
N ARG A 166 0.94 46.21 -31.57
CA ARG A 166 -0.08 46.05 -32.62
C ARG A 166 -1.49 46.40 -32.14
N GLU A 167 -1.80 46.07 -30.89
CA GLU A 167 -3.13 46.28 -30.29
C GLU A 167 -3.40 47.76 -30.01
N LEU A 168 -2.36 48.53 -29.68
CA LEU A 168 -2.46 49.94 -29.31
C LEU A 168 -2.59 50.90 -30.49
N VAL A 169 -2.36 50.46 -31.74
CA VAL A 169 -2.37 51.36 -32.91
C VAL A 169 -3.73 52.06 -33.07
N ALA A 170 -4.85 51.38 -32.81
CA ALA A 170 -6.18 51.97 -32.92
C ALA A 170 -6.44 53.00 -31.81
N ASP A 171 -6.09 52.66 -30.56
CA ASP A 171 -6.27 53.53 -29.39
C ASP A 171 -5.39 54.79 -29.49
N LEU A 172 -4.14 54.64 -29.93
CA LEU A 172 -3.20 55.75 -30.15
C LEU A 172 -3.62 56.67 -31.30
N ARG A 173 -4.24 56.13 -32.36
CA ARG A 173 -4.83 56.95 -33.43
C ARG A 173 -6.00 57.78 -32.92
N ALA A 174 -6.92 57.16 -32.18
CA ALA A 174 -8.05 57.88 -31.59
C ALA A 174 -7.60 58.98 -30.63
N LEU A 175 -6.56 58.73 -29.82
CA LEU A 175 -5.99 59.73 -28.92
C LEU A 175 -5.29 60.87 -29.68
N LEU A 176 -4.59 60.54 -30.78
CA LEU A 176 -3.96 61.56 -31.63
C LEU A 176 -4.98 62.39 -32.41
N ASP A 177 -6.11 61.80 -32.83
CA ASP A 177 -7.22 62.53 -33.46
C ASP A 177 -7.87 63.51 -32.47
N GLU A 178 -7.97 63.14 -31.18
CA GLU A 178 -8.49 64.01 -30.12
C GLU A 178 -7.49 65.11 -29.72
N TYR A 179 -6.18 64.82 -29.76
CA TYR A 179 -5.11 65.77 -29.42
C TYR A 179 -4.00 65.86 -30.48
N PRO A 180 -4.27 66.45 -31.67
CA PRO A 180 -3.37 66.37 -32.84
C PRO A 180 -1.98 67.00 -32.65
N LEU A 181 -1.87 68.00 -31.78
CA LEU A 181 -0.62 68.73 -31.52
C LEU A 181 0.29 68.05 -30.48
N ARG A 182 -0.12 66.92 -29.87
CA ARG A 182 0.70 66.24 -28.85
C ARG A 182 1.75 65.35 -29.50
N GLU A 183 3.00 65.76 -29.35
CA GLU A 183 4.16 65.03 -29.88
C GLU A 183 4.41 63.68 -29.19
N THR A 184 4.13 63.56 -27.90
CA THR A 184 4.30 62.31 -27.13
C THR A 184 3.43 61.17 -27.68
N THR A 185 2.13 61.42 -27.86
CA THR A 185 1.19 60.44 -28.43
C THR A 185 1.58 60.07 -29.87
N ARG A 186 2.09 61.06 -30.62
CA ARG A 186 2.60 60.86 -31.98
C ARG A 186 3.84 59.95 -32.00
N ALA A 187 4.79 60.18 -31.10
CA ALA A 187 5.98 59.33 -30.93
C ALA A 187 5.59 57.88 -30.56
N GLN A 188 4.65 57.72 -29.62
CA GLN A 188 4.12 56.41 -29.22
C GLN A 188 3.46 55.68 -30.39
N LEU A 189 2.67 56.37 -31.23
CA LEU A 189 2.08 55.79 -32.44
C LEU A 189 3.13 55.40 -33.49
N MET A 190 4.15 56.24 -33.69
CA MET A 190 5.27 55.92 -34.58
C MET A 190 5.99 54.64 -34.13
N LEU A 191 6.31 54.52 -32.84
CA LEU A 191 6.96 53.34 -32.27
C LEU A 191 6.08 52.09 -32.37
N ALA A 192 4.77 52.21 -32.09
CA ALA A 192 3.80 51.12 -32.20
C ALA A 192 3.70 50.58 -33.64
N LEU A 193 3.63 51.47 -34.63
CA LEU A 193 3.58 51.12 -36.05
C LEU A 193 4.90 50.48 -36.51
N TYR A 194 6.05 51.04 -36.10
CA TYR A 194 7.36 50.49 -36.41
C TYR A 194 7.51 49.05 -35.87
N ARG A 195 7.26 48.82 -34.58
CA ARG A 195 7.32 47.49 -33.94
C ARG A 195 6.29 46.49 -34.48
N SER A 196 5.24 46.98 -35.15
CA SER A 196 4.26 46.15 -35.85
C SER A 196 4.64 45.84 -37.31
N GLY A 197 5.87 46.18 -37.73
CA GLY A 197 6.36 45.97 -39.10
C GLY A 197 5.83 46.98 -40.12
N ARG A 198 5.22 48.09 -39.69
CA ARG A 198 4.57 49.11 -40.54
C ARG A 198 5.40 50.40 -40.60
N GLN A 199 6.69 50.27 -40.86
CA GLN A 199 7.67 51.38 -40.86
C GLN A 199 7.25 52.57 -41.76
N ALA A 200 6.76 52.30 -42.97
CA ALA A 200 6.32 53.37 -43.88
C ALA A 200 5.16 54.20 -43.31
N GLU A 201 4.25 53.58 -42.54
CA GLU A 201 3.18 54.31 -41.88
C GLU A 201 3.68 55.12 -40.68
N ALA A 202 4.67 54.61 -39.93
CA ALA A 202 5.31 55.36 -38.85
C ALA A 202 5.99 56.63 -39.38
N LEU A 203 6.71 56.56 -40.51
CA LEU A 203 7.35 57.73 -41.11
C LEU A 203 6.33 58.76 -41.63
N ARG A 204 5.18 58.33 -42.15
CA ARG A 204 4.09 59.26 -42.52
C ARG A 204 3.53 60.00 -41.31
N VAL A 205 3.35 59.32 -40.17
CA VAL A 205 2.85 59.96 -38.93
C VAL A 205 3.77 61.10 -38.47
N PHE A 206 5.08 60.98 -38.67
CA PHE A 206 6.04 62.06 -38.44
C PHE A 206 5.83 63.23 -39.41
N GLU A 207 5.78 62.97 -40.72
CA GLU A 207 5.63 64.01 -41.73
C GLU A 207 4.30 64.77 -41.60
N ASP A 208 3.21 64.06 -41.33
CA ASP A 208 1.91 64.67 -41.06
C ASP A 208 1.96 65.56 -39.81
N GLY A 209 2.70 65.15 -38.79
CA GLY A 209 2.89 65.93 -37.56
C GLY A 209 3.76 67.16 -37.75
N ARG A 210 4.87 67.03 -38.47
CA ARG A 210 5.77 68.13 -38.82
C ARG A 210 5.04 69.22 -39.59
N ARG A 211 4.21 68.84 -40.56
CA ARG A 211 3.37 69.78 -41.29
C ARG A 211 2.36 70.47 -40.38
N LEU A 212 1.65 69.71 -39.55
CA LEU A 212 0.64 70.26 -38.63
C LEU A 212 1.25 71.24 -37.60
N LEU A 213 2.40 70.91 -37.00
CA LEU A 213 3.08 71.79 -36.04
C LEU A 213 3.60 73.08 -36.69
N ALA A 214 4.10 72.99 -37.93
CA ALA A 214 4.50 74.16 -38.70
C ALA A 214 3.30 75.04 -39.07
N ASP A 215 2.17 74.44 -39.47
CA ASP A 215 0.97 75.15 -39.91
C ASP A 215 0.21 75.82 -38.74
N GLU A 216 0.03 75.12 -37.61
CA GLU A 216 -0.78 75.60 -36.48
C GLU A 216 0.02 76.40 -35.44
N LEU A 217 1.30 76.06 -35.24
CA LEU A 217 2.14 76.63 -34.18
C LEU A 217 3.39 77.36 -34.71
N GLY A 218 3.74 77.20 -35.99
CA GLY A 218 4.93 77.81 -36.59
C GLY A 218 6.25 77.23 -36.07
N ILE A 219 6.23 76.01 -35.52
CA ILE A 219 7.38 75.36 -34.90
C ILE A 219 7.73 74.04 -35.59
N ASP A 220 9.00 73.67 -35.53
CA ASP A 220 9.47 72.34 -35.92
C ASP A 220 9.22 71.31 -34.80
N PRO A 221 9.16 70.00 -35.12
CA PRO A 221 9.07 68.92 -34.14
C PRO A 221 10.18 68.98 -33.09
N GLY A 222 9.84 68.62 -31.86
CA GLY A 222 10.77 68.54 -30.75
C GLY A 222 11.84 67.44 -30.91
N PRO A 223 12.92 67.52 -30.12
CA PRO A 223 14.09 66.65 -30.28
C PRO A 223 13.79 65.16 -30.06
N GLU A 224 12.85 64.80 -29.18
CA GLU A 224 12.46 63.41 -28.93
C GLU A 224 11.76 62.78 -30.14
N LEU A 225 10.89 63.54 -30.82
CA LEU A 225 10.17 63.09 -32.00
C LEU A 225 11.10 63.02 -33.23
N MET A 226 12.02 63.97 -33.36
CA MET A 226 13.09 63.94 -34.38
C MET A 226 14.04 62.76 -34.19
N HIS A 227 14.45 62.50 -32.94
CA HIS A 227 15.35 61.38 -32.64
C HIS A 227 14.72 60.04 -32.99
N LEU A 228 13.47 59.80 -32.57
CA LEU A 228 12.74 58.58 -32.94
C LEU A 228 12.60 58.41 -34.45
N HIS A 229 12.36 59.50 -35.20
CA HIS A 229 12.33 59.46 -36.67
C HIS A 229 13.68 59.01 -37.27
N GLU A 230 14.81 59.53 -36.77
CA GLU A 230 16.14 59.11 -37.21
C GLU A 230 16.41 57.64 -36.89
N GLN A 231 16.06 57.17 -35.69
CA GLN A 231 16.25 55.77 -35.29
C GLN A 231 15.42 54.81 -36.16
N ILE A 232 14.18 55.19 -36.50
CA ILE A 232 13.30 54.43 -37.40
C ILE A 232 13.87 54.41 -38.83
N LEU A 233 14.47 55.49 -39.32
CA LEU A 233 15.11 55.52 -40.65
C LEU A 233 16.36 54.63 -40.73
N ARG A 234 17.11 54.55 -39.63
CA ARG A 234 18.35 53.75 -39.53
C ARG A 234 18.12 52.28 -39.16
N ASN A 235 16.86 51.92 -38.85
CA ASN A 235 16.47 50.57 -38.42
C ASN A 235 17.29 50.11 -37.21
N GLU A 236 17.41 50.98 -36.20
CA GLU A 236 18.28 50.71 -35.04
C GLU A 236 17.74 49.53 -34.21
N PRO A 237 18.59 48.53 -33.87
CA PRO A 237 18.18 47.34 -33.15
C PRO A 237 17.66 47.61 -31.72
N GLU A 238 17.94 48.79 -31.17
CA GLU A 238 17.42 49.25 -29.88
C GLU A 238 15.91 49.54 -29.91
N LEU A 239 15.34 49.81 -31.10
CA LEU A 239 13.89 49.97 -31.27
C LEU A 239 13.13 48.63 -31.29
N ASP A 240 13.84 47.55 -31.65
CA ASP A 240 13.32 46.18 -31.74
C ASP A 240 13.35 45.41 -30.40
N ILE A 241 13.61 46.10 -29.28
CA ILE A 241 13.47 45.50 -27.95
C ILE A 241 12.00 45.11 -27.75
N VAL A 242 11.69 43.85 -28.07
CA VAL A 242 10.45 43.16 -27.70
C VAL A 242 10.55 42.87 -26.20
N PRO A 243 9.78 43.55 -25.36
CA PRO A 243 9.71 43.23 -23.95
C PRO A 243 9.07 41.86 -23.84
N TYR A 244 9.69 41.02 -23.01
CA TYR A 244 9.17 39.79 -22.41
C TYR A 244 7.67 39.60 -22.69
N THR A 245 7.34 38.82 -23.73
CA THR A 245 6.05 38.13 -23.72
C THR A 245 5.99 37.44 -22.38
N ALA A 246 5.09 37.87 -21.49
CA ALA A 246 4.67 36.99 -20.41
C ALA A 246 4.42 35.64 -21.10
N PRO A 247 5.14 34.57 -20.75
CA PRO A 247 4.85 33.28 -21.35
C PRO A 247 3.34 33.14 -21.23
N GLU A 248 2.65 32.73 -22.31
CA GLU A 248 1.36 32.07 -22.15
C GLU A 248 1.52 31.25 -20.87
N ARG A 249 0.72 31.54 -19.83
CA ARG A 249 0.82 30.79 -18.58
C ARG A 249 0.39 29.38 -18.93
N LEU A 250 1.33 28.61 -19.50
CA LEU A 250 1.20 27.21 -19.79
C LEU A 250 0.80 26.63 -18.46
N ALA A 251 -0.39 26.06 -18.43
CA ALA A 251 -0.86 25.34 -17.27
C ALA A 251 0.29 24.41 -16.83
N PRO A 252 0.71 24.44 -15.56
CA PRO A 252 1.87 23.68 -15.12
C PRO A 252 1.72 22.21 -15.52
N GLN A 253 2.73 21.62 -16.16
CA GLN A 253 2.74 20.20 -16.54
C GLN A 253 3.93 19.54 -15.85
N ALA A 254 3.84 19.39 -14.53
CA ALA A 254 4.94 18.91 -13.69
C ALA A 254 4.93 17.39 -13.47
N LEU A 255 4.09 16.63 -14.19
CA LEU A 255 3.98 15.19 -13.96
C LEU A 255 5.29 14.45 -14.28
N PRO A 256 5.69 13.47 -13.45
CA PRO A 256 6.77 12.55 -13.79
C PRO A 256 6.48 11.79 -15.09
N TYR A 257 7.51 11.25 -15.74
CA TYR A 257 7.34 10.46 -16.96
C TYR A 257 6.49 9.20 -16.72
N ASP A 258 5.62 8.86 -17.67
CA ASP A 258 4.87 7.59 -17.63
C ASP A 258 5.73 6.41 -18.11
N MET A 259 5.51 5.23 -17.54
CA MET A 259 6.16 4.01 -17.98
C MET A 259 5.41 3.40 -19.17
N THR A 260 6.07 3.29 -20.32
CA THR A 260 5.50 2.68 -21.53
C THR A 260 5.19 1.19 -21.38
N ASP A 261 5.84 0.51 -20.42
CA ASP A 261 5.66 -0.91 -20.11
C ASP A 261 4.88 -1.13 -18.81
N PHE A 262 3.95 -0.22 -18.47
CA PHE A 262 3.04 -0.44 -17.35
C PHE A 262 2.09 -1.61 -17.64
N VAL A 263 1.98 -2.55 -16.69
CA VAL A 263 1.23 -3.80 -16.84
C VAL A 263 0.36 -4.04 -15.61
N GLY A 264 -0.85 -4.57 -15.83
CA GLY A 264 -1.72 -5.06 -14.78
C GLY A 264 -2.50 -3.97 -14.03
N ARG A 265 -2.94 -4.28 -12.81
CA ARG A 265 -3.71 -3.37 -11.94
C ARG A 265 -5.04 -2.89 -12.52
N VAL A 266 -5.69 -3.73 -13.34
CA VAL A 266 -6.91 -3.36 -14.07
C VAL A 266 -8.06 -3.01 -13.11
N SER A 267 -8.18 -3.73 -11.98
CA SER A 267 -9.16 -3.45 -10.94
C SER A 267 -8.93 -2.09 -10.29
N GLU A 268 -7.69 -1.76 -9.92
CA GLU A 268 -7.36 -0.50 -9.26
C GLU A 268 -7.54 0.67 -10.22
N GLN A 269 -7.05 0.56 -11.45
CA GLN A 269 -7.25 1.57 -12.50
C GLN A 269 -8.73 1.86 -12.76
N ARG A 270 -9.56 0.81 -12.83
CA ARG A 270 -11.01 0.95 -13.01
C ARG A 270 -11.64 1.68 -11.84
N ARG A 271 -11.32 1.30 -10.60
CA ARG A 271 -11.85 1.94 -9.39
C ARG A 271 -11.48 3.43 -9.31
N ILE A 272 -10.25 3.79 -9.68
CA ILE A 272 -9.84 5.20 -9.75
C ILE A 272 -10.66 5.94 -10.81
N SER A 273 -10.79 5.36 -12.00
CA SER A 273 -11.55 5.98 -13.12
C SER A 273 -13.03 6.15 -12.79
N GLU A 274 -13.67 5.13 -12.20
CA GLU A 274 -15.08 5.16 -11.78
C GLU A 274 -15.32 6.19 -10.67
N PHE A 275 -14.41 6.28 -9.69
CA PHE A 275 -14.49 7.27 -8.62
C PHE A 275 -14.37 8.69 -9.16
N VAL A 276 -13.36 8.96 -10.00
CA VAL A 276 -13.16 10.28 -10.61
C VAL A 276 -14.35 10.66 -11.51
N GLY A 277 -14.83 9.74 -12.35
CA GLY A 277 -16.00 9.98 -13.21
C GLY A 277 -17.30 10.19 -12.42
N GLY A 278 -17.50 9.45 -11.32
CA GLY A 278 -18.70 9.55 -10.49
C GLY A 278 -18.74 10.78 -9.57
N GLN A 279 -17.60 11.39 -9.28
CA GLN A 279 -17.44 12.56 -8.40
C GLN A 279 -17.19 13.88 -9.14
N ALA A 280 -17.06 13.86 -10.47
CA ALA A 280 -16.95 15.08 -11.27
C ALA A 280 -18.10 16.06 -10.96
N GLY A 281 -17.78 17.31 -10.60
CA GLY A 281 -18.76 18.34 -10.25
C GLY A 281 -19.30 18.31 -8.83
N LYS A 282 -18.86 17.39 -7.96
CA LYS A 282 -19.42 17.18 -6.61
C LYS A 282 -18.53 17.64 -5.45
N GLY A 283 -17.24 17.87 -5.69
CA GLY A 283 -16.27 18.22 -4.65
C GLY A 283 -14.87 17.67 -4.93
N LEU A 284 -13.90 18.13 -4.13
CA LEU A 284 -12.50 17.75 -4.25
C LEU A 284 -12.33 16.23 -4.21
N MET A 285 -11.74 15.65 -5.25
CA MET A 285 -11.50 14.22 -5.34
C MET A 285 -10.14 13.90 -4.73
N ILE A 286 -10.11 13.00 -3.74
CA ILE A 286 -8.86 12.56 -3.11
C ILE A 286 -8.71 11.05 -3.32
N VAL A 287 -7.61 10.63 -3.93
CA VAL A 287 -7.25 9.23 -4.13
C VAL A 287 -5.94 8.97 -3.38
N ALA A 288 -6.00 8.11 -2.37
CA ALA A 288 -4.83 7.74 -1.58
C ALA A 288 -4.47 6.27 -1.83
N VAL A 289 -3.22 6.04 -2.22
CA VAL A 289 -2.67 4.72 -2.50
C VAL A 289 -1.57 4.39 -1.50
N ASP A 290 -1.80 3.36 -0.69
CA ASP A 290 -0.86 2.86 0.30
C ASP A 290 -0.34 1.45 -0.07
N GLY A 291 0.74 0.99 0.59
CA GLY A 291 1.30 -0.34 0.34
C GLY A 291 2.82 -0.42 0.51
N MET A 292 3.37 -1.64 0.38
CA MET A 292 4.79 -1.93 0.61
C MET A 292 5.73 -1.15 -0.35
N ALA A 293 6.98 -0.95 0.07
CA ALA A 293 8.02 -0.40 -0.79
C ALA A 293 8.19 -1.27 -2.05
N GLY A 294 8.29 -0.64 -3.23
CA GLY A 294 8.48 -1.36 -4.49
C GLY A 294 7.25 -2.03 -5.10
N VAL A 295 6.06 -1.93 -4.49
CA VAL A 295 4.79 -2.52 -5.00
C VAL A 295 4.21 -1.79 -6.23
N GLY A 296 4.72 -0.60 -6.56
CA GLY A 296 4.32 0.19 -7.73
C GLY A 296 3.29 1.31 -7.48
N LYS A 297 3.19 1.85 -6.26
CA LYS A 297 2.25 2.94 -5.93
C LYS A 297 2.42 4.18 -6.81
N THR A 298 3.64 4.71 -6.85
CA THR A 298 4.01 5.88 -7.68
C THR A 298 3.77 5.59 -9.15
N SER A 299 4.18 4.43 -9.63
CA SER A 299 3.91 3.99 -11.00
C SER A 299 2.42 3.97 -11.36
N LEU A 300 1.57 3.44 -10.49
CA LEU A 300 0.12 3.41 -10.72
C LEU A 300 -0.46 4.83 -10.79
N LEU A 301 -0.13 5.71 -9.84
CA LEU A 301 -0.70 7.05 -9.81
C LEU A 301 -0.14 7.96 -10.89
N VAL A 302 1.13 7.83 -11.27
CA VAL A 302 1.69 8.54 -12.44
C VAL A 302 0.99 8.07 -13.72
N HIS A 303 0.82 6.76 -13.90
CA HIS A 303 0.11 6.22 -15.07
C HIS A 303 -1.35 6.72 -15.14
N MET A 304 -2.06 6.71 -14.01
CA MET A 304 -3.42 7.27 -13.93
C MET A 304 -3.45 8.78 -14.14
N ALA A 305 -2.44 9.52 -13.66
CA ALA A 305 -2.34 10.96 -13.87
C ALA A 305 -2.24 11.31 -15.35
N HIS A 306 -1.39 10.60 -16.11
CA HIS A 306 -1.30 10.79 -17.56
C HIS A 306 -2.62 10.44 -18.27
N ARG A 307 -3.30 9.37 -17.86
CA ARG A 307 -4.59 8.98 -18.45
C ARG A 307 -5.74 9.96 -18.16
N LEU A 308 -5.68 10.67 -17.03
CA LEU A 308 -6.73 11.60 -16.59
C LEU A 308 -6.37 13.07 -16.86
N ALA A 309 -5.18 13.34 -17.39
CA ALA A 309 -4.60 14.66 -17.62
C ALA A 309 -5.54 15.63 -18.35
N ASP A 310 -6.25 15.15 -19.39
CA ASP A 310 -7.16 15.95 -20.22
C ASP A 310 -8.34 16.54 -19.42
N GLY A 311 -8.70 15.94 -18.29
CA GLY A 311 -9.75 16.42 -17.39
C GLY A 311 -9.34 17.63 -16.54
N PHE A 312 -8.05 17.93 -16.45
CA PHE A 312 -7.46 18.96 -15.58
C PHE A 312 -6.58 19.94 -16.36
N PRO A 313 -7.18 20.73 -17.27
CA PRO A 313 -6.43 21.60 -18.17
C PRO A 313 -5.77 22.80 -17.48
N ASP A 314 -6.18 23.15 -16.26
CA ASP A 314 -5.72 24.35 -15.58
C ASP A 314 -4.40 24.14 -14.80
N GLY A 315 -3.92 22.90 -14.69
CA GLY A 315 -2.61 22.59 -14.13
C GLY A 315 -2.48 21.19 -13.53
N GLN A 316 -1.28 20.63 -13.66
CA GLN A 316 -0.86 19.32 -13.18
C GLN A 316 0.42 19.49 -12.36
N PHE A 317 0.30 19.29 -11.06
CA PHE A 317 1.34 19.56 -10.07
C PHE A 317 1.90 18.26 -9.51
N TYR A 318 3.20 18.24 -9.23
CA TYR A 318 3.87 17.10 -8.60
C TYR A 318 4.82 17.57 -7.52
N VAL A 319 4.78 16.92 -6.36
CA VAL A 319 5.75 17.09 -5.29
C VAL A 319 6.07 15.73 -4.67
N ASP A 320 7.36 15.38 -4.67
CA ASP A 320 7.89 14.33 -3.81
C ASP A 320 8.15 14.91 -2.42
N LEU A 321 7.41 14.43 -1.43
CA LEU A 321 7.48 14.88 -0.05
C LEU A 321 8.62 14.24 0.74
N LEU A 322 9.42 13.37 0.10
CA LEU A 322 10.64 12.80 0.66
C LEU A 322 10.41 12.11 2.02
N GLY A 323 9.19 11.61 2.26
CA GLY A 323 8.79 11.09 3.57
C GLY A 323 9.64 9.93 4.08
N TYR A 324 10.34 9.27 3.16
CA TYR A 324 11.18 8.12 3.44
C TYR A 324 12.46 8.23 2.59
N ALA A 325 13.17 9.35 2.61
CA ALA A 325 14.43 9.54 1.88
C ALA A 325 15.65 9.33 2.81
N VAL A 326 16.75 8.77 2.27
CA VAL A 326 17.98 8.50 3.05
C VAL A 326 18.61 9.83 3.46
N ASP A 327 18.98 9.97 4.73
CA ASP A 327 19.67 11.14 5.30
C ASP A 327 18.94 12.49 5.11
N ARG A 328 17.63 12.46 4.84
CA ARG A 328 16.81 13.67 4.67
C ARG A 328 15.56 13.57 5.52
N LYS A 329 15.21 14.67 6.20
CA LYS A 329 13.92 14.76 6.88
C LYS A 329 12.80 14.83 5.84
N PRO A 330 11.60 14.27 6.14
CA PRO A 330 10.41 14.51 5.34
C PRO A 330 10.22 16.00 5.06
N MET A 331 9.85 16.33 3.82
CA MET A 331 9.66 17.71 3.40
C MET A 331 8.58 18.36 4.27
N HIS A 332 8.92 19.49 4.89
CA HIS A 332 7.97 20.20 5.74
C HIS A 332 6.83 20.79 4.88
N PRO A 333 5.57 20.83 5.36
CA PRO A 333 4.45 21.37 4.57
C PRO A 333 4.66 22.79 4.03
N VAL A 334 5.43 23.63 4.73
CA VAL A 334 5.82 24.98 4.27
C VAL A 334 6.67 24.92 2.99
N GLU A 335 7.61 23.99 2.92
CA GLU A 335 8.50 23.79 1.75
C GLU A 335 7.72 23.19 0.57
N ALA A 336 6.83 22.24 0.86
CA ALA A 336 5.96 21.61 -0.13
C ALA A 336 5.01 22.64 -0.77
N LEU A 337 4.33 23.46 0.05
CA LEU A 337 3.52 24.58 -0.46
C LEU A 337 4.35 25.60 -1.22
N GLY A 338 5.57 25.91 -0.77
CA GLY A 338 6.47 26.79 -1.50
C GLY A 338 6.84 26.22 -2.88
N THR A 339 6.90 24.90 -3.04
CA THR A 339 7.13 24.25 -4.33
C THR A 339 5.87 24.30 -5.21
N LEU A 340 4.69 23.98 -4.67
CA LEU A 340 3.42 24.07 -5.39
C LEU A 340 3.09 25.50 -5.85
N LEU A 341 3.30 26.49 -4.98
CA LEU A 341 3.06 27.91 -5.28
C LEU A 341 4.02 28.42 -6.36
N ARG A 342 5.30 28.02 -6.33
CA ARG A 342 6.26 28.34 -7.40
C ARG A 342 5.88 27.67 -8.73
N GLN A 343 5.46 26.40 -8.70
CA GLN A 343 4.91 25.74 -9.90
C GLN A 343 3.67 26.48 -10.44
N ALA A 344 2.86 27.08 -9.56
CA ALA A 344 1.70 27.91 -9.94
C ALA A 344 2.07 29.35 -10.36
N GLY A 345 3.36 29.67 -10.45
CA GLY A 345 3.87 30.96 -10.93
C GLY A 345 3.98 32.05 -9.86
N VAL A 346 3.97 31.72 -8.56
CA VAL A 346 4.22 32.67 -7.47
C VAL A 346 5.73 32.84 -7.28
N SER A 347 6.21 34.09 -7.32
CA SER A 347 7.63 34.41 -7.12
C SER A 347 8.07 34.09 -5.69
N ARG A 348 9.38 33.94 -5.47
CA ARG A 348 9.91 33.62 -4.13
C ARG A 348 9.64 34.75 -3.12
N ASP A 349 9.62 35.99 -3.60
CA ASP A 349 9.46 37.19 -2.78
C ASP A 349 8.00 37.41 -2.32
N GLU A 350 7.04 36.81 -3.03
CA GLU A 350 5.61 36.79 -2.67
C GLU A 350 5.24 35.69 -1.66
N LEU A 351 6.15 34.74 -1.34
CA LEU A 351 5.83 33.60 -0.48
C LEU A 351 5.83 34.03 1.00
N PRO A 352 4.68 33.96 1.71
CA PRO A 352 4.65 34.22 3.15
C PRO A 352 5.54 33.24 3.92
N ASP A 353 6.05 33.62 5.09
CA ASP A 353 6.87 32.70 5.90
C ASP A 353 6.04 31.66 6.66
N ASP A 354 4.77 31.96 6.95
CA ASP A 354 3.88 31.11 7.73
C ASP A 354 3.15 30.04 6.90
N LEU A 355 2.97 28.86 7.49
CA LEU A 355 2.28 27.72 6.88
C LEU A 355 0.82 28.04 6.55
N SER A 356 0.10 28.69 7.47
CA SER A 356 -1.32 29.00 7.30
C SER A 356 -1.50 30.03 6.19
N ALA A 357 -0.64 31.04 6.14
CA ALA A 357 -0.65 32.04 5.08
C ALA A 357 -0.36 31.43 3.69
N ARG A 358 0.62 30.51 3.57
CA ARG A 358 0.86 29.77 2.32
C ARG A 358 -0.32 28.88 1.93
N ALA A 359 -0.96 28.22 2.89
CA ALA A 359 -2.12 27.36 2.62
C ALA A 359 -3.32 28.17 2.12
N VAL A 360 -3.57 29.35 2.69
CA VAL A 360 -4.61 30.27 2.21
C VAL A 360 -4.28 30.77 0.80
N LEU A 361 -3.03 31.18 0.55
CA LEU A 361 -2.59 31.59 -0.80
C LEU A 361 -2.77 30.47 -1.83
N TRP A 362 -2.42 29.24 -1.46
CA TRP A 362 -2.61 28.06 -2.30
C TRP A 362 -4.08 27.84 -2.65
N ARG A 363 -4.97 27.89 -1.67
CA ARG A 363 -6.42 27.76 -1.91
C ARG A 363 -6.98 28.89 -2.77
N MET A 364 -6.54 30.14 -2.55
CA MET A 364 -6.96 31.28 -3.37
C MET A 364 -6.49 31.15 -4.82
N ARG A 365 -5.25 30.71 -5.05
CA ARG A 365 -4.68 30.54 -6.41
C ARG A 365 -5.31 29.37 -7.18
N THR A 366 -5.83 28.38 -6.47
CA THR A 366 -6.43 27.17 -7.06
C THR A 366 -7.96 27.21 -7.10
N ALA A 367 -8.59 28.21 -6.47
CA ALA A 367 -10.03 28.38 -6.46
C ALA A 367 -10.59 28.48 -7.90
N GLY A 368 -11.65 27.72 -8.18
CA GLY A 368 -12.34 27.72 -9.48
C GLY A 368 -11.57 27.09 -10.64
N ARG A 369 -10.43 26.44 -10.40
CA ARG A 369 -9.62 25.77 -11.43
C ARG A 369 -9.73 24.25 -11.35
N ARG A 370 -9.71 23.57 -12.51
CA ARG A 370 -9.63 22.11 -12.62
C ARG A 370 -8.17 21.70 -12.68
N ILE A 371 -7.61 21.41 -11.50
CA ILE A 371 -6.20 21.05 -11.35
C ILE A 371 -6.04 19.64 -10.77
N MET A 372 -4.88 19.05 -11.06
CA MET A 372 -4.45 17.78 -10.51
C MET A 372 -3.18 17.95 -9.69
N VAL A 373 -3.13 17.35 -8.50
CA VAL A 373 -1.96 17.41 -7.60
C VAL A 373 -1.55 15.99 -7.22
N LEU A 374 -0.36 15.57 -7.63
CA LEU A 374 0.24 14.30 -7.25
C LEU A 374 1.26 14.52 -6.12
N LEU A 375 0.94 14.01 -4.94
CA LEU A 375 1.77 14.05 -3.74
C LEU A 375 2.39 12.67 -3.51
N ASP A 376 3.69 12.56 -3.72
CA ASP A 376 4.42 11.29 -3.64
C ASP A 376 5.18 11.19 -2.30
N ASN A 377 5.26 9.99 -1.73
CA ASN A 377 5.94 9.69 -0.45
C ASN A 377 5.43 10.53 0.74
N VAL A 378 4.11 10.65 0.90
CA VAL A 378 3.49 11.24 2.10
C VAL A 378 3.77 10.36 3.33
N VAL A 379 4.03 10.99 4.48
CA VAL A 379 4.19 10.29 5.78
C VAL A 379 2.87 10.15 6.55
N ASP A 380 2.05 11.19 6.59
CA ASP A 380 0.81 11.23 7.36
C ASP A 380 -0.24 12.19 6.78
N SER A 381 -1.45 12.14 7.33
CA SER A 381 -2.57 12.98 6.88
C SER A 381 -2.40 14.47 7.26
N ALA A 382 -1.59 14.80 8.26
CA ALA A 382 -1.35 16.18 8.68
C ALA A 382 -0.52 16.93 7.64
N GLN A 383 0.46 16.26 7.03
CA GLN A 383 1.27 16.80 5.93
C GLN A 383 0.42 17.21 4.72
N VAL A 384 -0.63 16.43 4.43
CA VAL A 384 -1.50 16.62 3.26
C VAL A 384 -2.53 17.73 3.45
N ARG A 385 -3.11 17.89 4.66
CA ARG A 385 -4.23 18.82 4.91
C ARG A 385 -3.94 20.27 4.48
N ALA A 386 -2.69 20.72 4.63
CA ALA A 386 -2.27 22.06 4.21
C ALA A 386 -2.10 22.18 2.68
N LEU A 387 -1.85 21.06 1.99
CA LEU A 387 -1.59 20.97 0.54
C LEU A 387 -2.86 20.82 -0.30
N LEU A 388 -4.02 20.59 0.34
CA LEU A 388 -5.29 20.45 -0.38
C LEU A 388 -5.69 21.77 -1.07
N PRO A 389 -6.01 21.74 -2.38
CA PRO A 389 -6.38 22.95 -3.13
C PRO A 389 -7.78 23.44 -2.77
N GLY A 390 -8.07 24.68 -3.12
CA GLY A 390 -9.40 25.32 -2.94
C GLY A 390 -10.38 25.02 -4.07
N SER A 391 -10.02 24.14 -5.02
CA SER A 391 -10.83 23.78 -6.18
C SER A 391 -11.85 22.68 -5.84
N PRO A 392 -13.16 22.91 -6.03
CA PRO A 392 -14.17 21.87 -5.85
C PRO A 392 -14.13 20.79 -6.95
N ASP A 393 -13.43 21.02 -8.07
CA ASP A 393 -13.31 20.05 -9.18
C ASP A 393 -11.86 19.56 -9.37
N GLY A 394 -11.03 19.65 -8.33
CA GLY A 394 -9.65 19.19 -8.37
C GLY A 394 -9.49 17.71 -8.06
N LEU A 395 -8.37 17.12 -8.49
CA LEU A 395 -7.95 15.75 -8.13
C LEU A 395 -6.64 15.78 -7.36
N VAL A 396 -6.63 15.23 -6.15
CA VAL A 396 -5.43 15.02 -5.34
C VAL A 396 -5.13 13.52 -5.31
N MET A 397 -3.98 13.14 -5.84
CA MET A 397 -3.47 11.77 -5.84
C MET A 397 -2.32 11.67 -4.86
N ILE A 398 -2.36 10.69 -3.97
CA ILE A 398 -1.42 10.57 -2.87
C ILE A 398 -0.82 9.18 -2.86
N THR A 399 0.51 9.06 -2.85
CA THR A 399 1.17 7.83 -2.45
C THR A 399 1.66 7.94 -1.02
N SER A 400 1.47 6.88 -0.24
CA SER A 400 2.00 6.75 1.11
C SER A 400 2.50 5.33 1.36
N ARG A 401 3.36 5.13 2.34
CA ARG A 401 3.67 3.78 2.84
C ARG A 401 2.64 3.36 3.89
N SER A 402 2.18 4.28 4.74
CA SER A 402 1.14 4.07 5.74
C SER A 402 -0.26 4.39 5.20
N ARG A 403 -1.30 3.84 5.83
CA ARG A 403 -2.69 4.17 5.47
C ARG A 403 -3.06 5.55 6.03
N LEU A 404 -3.53 6.45 5.17
CA LEU A 404 -3.97 7.80 5.56
C LEU A 404 -5.42 7.80 6.03
N THR A 405 -5.64 7.57 7.33
CA THR A 405 -7.00 7.49 7.94
C THR A 405 -7.63 8.84 8.26
N GLY A 406 -6.86 9.93 8.21
CA GLY A 406 -7.30 11.26 8.62
C GLY A 406 -7.81 12.15 7.49
N LEU A 407 -8.24 11.63 6.34
CA LEU A 407 -8.74 12.41 5.20
C LEU A 407 -10.17 11.98 4.85
N ASP A 408 -11.11 12.93 4.86
CA ASP A 408 -12.52 12.70 4.51
C ASP A 408 -12.72 12.61 2.99
N GLY A 409 -13.74 11.89 2.54
CA GLY A 409 -14.09 11.80 1.10
C GLY A 409 -13.04 11.14 0.20
N THR A 410 -12.10 10.38 0.79
CA THR A 410 -10.95 9.79 0.09
C THR A 410 -11.25 8.38 -0.43
N LEU A 411 -10.91 8.09 -1.69
CA LEU A 411 -10.77 6.73 -2.18
C LEU A 411 -9.43 6.15 -1.72
N SER A 412 -9.46 5.31 -0.70
CA SER A 412 -8.26 4.62 -0.20
C SER A 412 -8.08 3.25 -0.86
N LEU A 413 -6.92 3.04 -1.49
CA LEU A 413 -6.51 1.79 -2.12
C LEU A 413 -5.21 1.27 -1.47
N SER A 414 -5.25 0.08 -0.89
CA SER A 414 -4.06 -0.59 -0.37
C SER A 414 -3.55 -1.59 -1.40
N LEU A 415 -2.38 -1.33 -1.99
CA LEU A 415 -1.79 -2.20 -3.01
C LEU A 415 -1.07 -3.38 -2.38
N THR A 416 -1.45 -4.57 -2.81
CA THR A 416 -0.73 -5.83 -2.57
C THR A 416 0.18 -6.14 -3.76
N PRO A 417 1.20 -7.00 -3.61
CA PRO A 417 1.95 -7.50 -4.76
C PRO A 417 1.02 -8.07 -5.86
N PRO A 418 1.32 -7.85 -7.15
CA PRO A 418 0.52 -8.34 -8.25
C PRO A 418 0.48 -9.88 -8.28
N PRO A 419 -0.60 -10.48 -8.81
CA PRO A 419 -0.67 -11.92 -9.01
C PRO A 419 0.44 -12.39 -9.97
N THR A 420 0.79 -13.68 -9.90
CA THR A 420 1.86 -14.29 -10.70
C THR A 420 1.77 -13.95 -12.18
N GLU A 421 0.57 -14.01 -12.76
CA GLU A 421 0.35 -13.75 -14.19
C GLU A 421 0.65 -12.30 -14.60
N GLU A 422 0.31 -11.32 -13.76
CA GLU A 422 0.69 -9.91 -14.00
C GLU A 422 2.21 -9.72 -13.85
N GLY A 423 2.83 -10.40 -12.89
CA GLY A 423 4.28 -10.43 -12.74
C GLY A 423 4.99 -11.03 -13.96
N LEU A 424 4.45 -12.12 -14.52
CA LEU A 424 4.96 -12.73 -15.75
C LEU A 424 4.82 -11.80 -16.96
N GLN A 425 3.69 -11.10 -17.09
CA GLN A 425 3.50 -10.12 -18.16
C GLN A 425 4.54 -8.99 -18.07
N LEU A 426 4.91 -8.55 -16.87
CA LEU A 426 6.01 -7.61 -16.68
C LEU A 426 7.36 -8.20 -17.12
N VAL A 427 7.65 -9.46 -16.80
CA VAL A 427 8.87 -10.15 -17.28
C VAL A 427 8.87 -10.24 -18.81
N ILE A 428 7.74 -10.58 -19.44
CA ILE A 428 7.58 -10.65 -20.89
C ILE A 428 7.80 -9.28 -21.54
N GLY A 429 7.25 -8.22 -20.96
CA GLY A 429 7.41 -6.85 -21.47
C GLY A 429 8.88 -6.39 -21.50
N ILE A 430 9.69 -6.82 -20.51
CA ILE A 430 11.10 -6.39 -20.39
C ILE A 430 12.06 -7.31 -21.16
N LEU A 431 11.84 -8.64 -21.11
CA LEU A 431 12.76 -9.64 -21.70
C LEU A 431 12.35 -10.13 -23.08
N GLY A 432 11.09 -9.87 -23.49
CA GLY A 432 10.49 -10.40 -24.70
C GLY A 432 9.87 -11.79 -24.53
N ALA A 433 8.79 -12.06 -25.27
CA ALA A 433 8.03 -13.31 -25.19
C ALA A 433 8.87 -14.56 -25.53
N ASP A 434 9.77 -14.46 -26.52
CA ASP A 434 10.59 -15.60 -26.98
C ASP A 434 11.52 -16.14 -25.89
N ARG A 435 12.11 -15.27 -25.07
CA ARG A 435 13.03 -15.67 -24.00
C ARG A 435 12.30 -16.33 -22.85
N VAL A 436 11.11 -15.82 -22.51
CA VAL A 436 10.25 -16.38 -21.46
C VAL A 436 9.67 -17.74 -21.88
N ALA A 437 9.24 -17.88 -23.14
CA ALA A 437 8.68 -19.12 -23.67
C ALA A 437 9.67 -20.30 -23.65
N ARG A 438 10.99 -20.03 -23.69
CA ARG A 438 12.03 -21.06 -23.58
C ARG A 438 12.21 -21.58 -22.15
N GLU A 439 11.83 -20.81 -21.13
CA GLU A 439 12.02 -21.16 -19.72
C GLU A 439 10.81 -20.76 -18.83
N PRO A 440 9.58 -21.27 -19.09
CA PRO A 440 8.36 -20.78 -18.45
C PRO A 440 8.34 -21.01 -16.93
N GLU A 441 8.79 -22.19 -16.47
CA GLU A 441 8.85 -22.47 -15.03
C GLU A 441 9.91 -21.62 -14.32
N ALA A 442 11.02 -21.30 -14.98
CA ALA A 442 12.03 -20.42 -14.40
C ALA A 442 11.52 -18.97 -14.33
N ALA A 443 10.73 -18.52 -15.30
CA ALA A 443 10.10 -17.21 -15.25
C ALA A 443 9.08 -17.11 -14.10
N ARG A 444 8.28 -18.15 -13.86
CA ARG A 444 7.40 -18.22 -12.67
C ARG A 444 8.20 -18.18 -11.38
N ALA A 445 9.25 -19.00 -11.29
CA ALA A 445 10.14 -19.00 -10.14
C ALA A 445 10.83 -17.64 -9.92
N LEU A 446 11.18 -16.92 -10.99
CA LEU A 446 11.74 -15.57 -10.88
C LEU A 446 10.76 -14.59 -10.23
N VAL A 447 9.48 -14.63 -10.64
CA VAL A 447 8.43 -13.79 -10.04
C VAL A 447 8.24 -14.13 -8.56
N THR A 448 8.21 -15.41 -8.21
CA THR A 448 8.08 -15.87 -6.82
C THR A 448 9.27 -15.45 -5.95
N VAL A 449 10.50 -15.64 -6.41
CA VAL A 449 11.70 -15.27 -5.64
C VAL A 449 11.86 -13.75 -5.51
N CYS A 450 11.29 -12.99 -6.43
CA CYS A 450 11.17 -11.52 -6.32
C CYS A 450 10.00 -11.09 -5.40
N ASP A 451 9.36 -12.02 -4.68
CA ASP A 451 8.21 -11.80 -3.81
C ASP A 451 7.09 -11.01 -4.51
N HIS A 452 6.94 -11.26 -5.81
CA HIS A 452 6.01 -10.61 -6.71
C HIS A 452 6.19 -9.09 -6.84
N LEU A 453 7.22 -8.48 -6.25
CA LEU A 453 7.40 -7.03 -6.26
C LEU A 453 7.81 -6.52 -7.64
N PRO A 454 7.06 -5.58 -8.26
CA PRO A 454 7.42 -5.01 -9.56
C PRO A 454 8.83 -4.41 -9.60
N LEU A 455 9.27 -3.77 -8.51
CA LEU A 455 10.64 -3.23 -8.41
C LEU A 455 11.70 -4.34 -8.48
N ALA A 456 11.51 -5.43 -7.73
CA ALA A 456 12.44 -6.55 -7.71
C ALA A 456 12.50 -7.26 -9.08
N ILE A 457 11.33 -7.51 -9.69
CA ILE A 457 11.20 -8.09 -11.03
C ILE A 457 11.93 -7.22 -12.06
N ARG A 458 11.74 -5.89 -12.04
CA ARG A 458 12.42 -4.97 -12.96
C ARG A 458 13.93 -4.99 -12.79
N ILE A 459 14.43 -5.01 -11.56
CA ILE A 459 15.87 -5.09 -11.30
C ILE A 459 16.44 -6.40 -11.83
N ALA A 460 15.79 -7.53 -11.54
CA ALA A 460 16.22 -8.84 -12.02
C ALA A 460 16.18 -8.95 -13.55
N CYS A 461 15.11 -8.48 -14.18
CA CYS A 461 14.98 -8.45 -15.64
C CYS A 461 16.02 -7.52 -16.29
N THR A 462 16.30 -6.37 -15.70
CA THR A 462 17.36 -5.46 -16.20
C THR A 462 18.73 -6.14 -16.17
N ARG A 463 19.03 -6.96 -15.15
CA ARG A 463 20.29 -7.75 -15.10
C ARG A 463 20.35 -8.79 -16.21
N LEU A 464 19.24 -9.47 -16.49
CA LEU A 464 19.14 -10.46 -17.58
C LEU A 464 19.21 -9.81 -18.96
N HIS A 465 18.63 -8.62 -19.12
CA HIS A 465 18.70 -7.84 -20.34
C HIS A 465 20.14 -7.42 -20.64
N ASN A 466 20.87 -6.91 -19.64
CA ASN A 466 22.27 -6.51 -19.77
C ASN A 466 23.26 -7.70 -19.85
N ARG A 467 22.78 -8.96 -19.77
CA ARG A 467 23.61 -10.17 -19.79
C ARG A 467 22.95 -11.26 -20.63
N GLU A 468 23.14 -11.19 -21.94
CA GLU A 468 22.50 -12.08 -22.91
C GLU A 468 22.77 -13.57 -22.69
N ARG A 469 23.94 -13.93 -22.17
CA ARG A 469 24.31 -15.34 -21.90
C ARG A 469 23.67 -15.93 -20.63
N TRP A 470 23.04 -15.12 -19.78
CA TRP A 470 22.42 -15.61 -18.56
C TRP A 470 21.03 -16.19 -18.87
N THR A 471 20.77 -17.41 -18.42
CA THR A 471 19.41 -17.97 -18.46
C THR A 471 18.58 -17.44 -17.30
N ILE A 472 17.25 -17.52 -17.41
CA ILE A 472 16.37 -17.14 -16.30
C ILE A 472 16.62 -18.06 -15.11
N ARG A 473 16.75 -19.37 -15.37
CA ARG A 473 17.08 -20.38 -14.36
C ARG A 473 18.38 -20.08 -13.61
N TYR A 474 19.41 -19.59 -14.30
CA TYR A 474 20.68 -19.25 -13.67
C TYR A 474 20.53 -18.11 -12.66
N LEU A 475 19.81 -17.05 -13.01
CA LEU A 475 19.56 -15.95 -12.07
C LEU A 475 18.68 -16.39 -10.90
N VAL A 476 17.64 -17.20 -11.15
CA VAL A 476 16.80 -17.78 -10.09
C VAL A 476 17.63 -18.58 -9.09
N GLY A 477 18.58 -19.39 -9.55
CA GLY A 477 19.49 -20.12 -8.67
C GLY A 477 20.34 -19.20 -7.79
N ARG A 478 20.80 -18.06 -8.32
CA ARG A 478 21.54 -17.04 -7.54
C ARG A 478 20.65 -16.30 -6.54
N LEU A 479 19.37 -16.11 -6.86
CA LEU A 479 18.42 -15.43 -5.99
C LEU A 479 17.87 -16.34 -4.88
N HIS A 480 17.98 -17.67 -5.01
CA HIS A 480 17.71 -18.60 -3.91
C HIS A 480 18.79 -18.60 -2.83
N ASP A 481 19.99 -18.11 -3.15
CA ASP A 481 21.07 -17.91 -2.19
C ASP A 481 20.75 -16.66 -1.33
N GLU A 482 20.27 -16.89 -0.11
CA GLU A 482 19.85 -15.84 0.83
C GLU A 482 20.95 -14.82 1.14
N GLU A 483 22.23 -15.21 1.12
CA GLU A 483 23.34 -14.27 1.37
C GLU A 483 23.52 -13.29 0.21
N ARG A 484 23.22 -13.73 -1.01
CA ARG A 484 23.41 -12.96 -2.24
C ARG A 484 22.16 -12.24 -2.68
N LYS A 485 20.97 -12.73 -2.32
CA LYS A 485 19.65 -12.27 -2.77
C LYS A 485 19.53 -10.75 -2.80
N MET A 486 19.86 -10.07 -1.70
CA MET A 486 19.76 -8.60 -1.61
C MET A 486 20.77 -7.85 -2.47
N SER A 487 21.97 -8.40 -2.67
CA SER A 487 22.98 -7.81 -3.56
C SER A 487 22.64 -8.03 -5.04
N GLU A 488 21.96 -9.14 -5.37
CA GLU A 488 21.50 -9.44 -6.72
C GLU A 488 20.34 -8.54 -7.13
N LEU A 489 19.48 -8.15 -6.17
CA LEU A 489 18.37 -7.20 -6.35
C LEU A 489 18.81 -5.73 -6.19
N ALA A 490 19.98 -5.41 -6.73
CA ALA A 490 20.47 -4.05 -6.91
C ALA A 490 21.08 -3.86 -8.32
N VAL A 491 20.73 -2.75 -8.99
CA VAL A 491 21.30 -2.30 -10.28
C VAL A 491 21.34 -0.77 -10.31
N GLY A 492 22.54 -0.18 -10.47
CA GLY A 492 22.72 1.27 -10.45
C GLY A 492 22.18 1.86 -9.14
N ASP A 493 21.34 2.89 -9.27
CA ASP A 493 20.70 3.56 -8.12
C ASP A 493 19.41 2.85 -7.62
N ARG A 494 18.99 1.75 -8.27
CA ARG A 494 17.79 0.99 -7.88
C ARG A 494 18.17 -0.21 -7.03
N SER A 495 17.68 -0.26 -5.79
CA SER A 495 17.89 -1.38 -4.87
C SER A 495 16.63 -1.66 -4.06
N VAL A 496 16.25 -2.94 -3.98
CA VAL A 496 15.14 -3.39 -3.11
C VAL A 496 15.51 -3.17 -1.64
N ALA A 497 16.74 -3.49 -1.25
CA ALA A 497 17.23 -3.30 0.12
C ALA A 497 17.20 -1.82 0.52
N ALA A 498 17.58 -0.90 -0.39
CA ALA A 498 17.48 0.53 -0.12
C ALA A 498 16.01 0.98 0.01
N ALA A 499 15.13 0.51 -0.89
CA ALA A 499 13.71 0.88 -0.86
C ALA A 499 13.01 0.45 0.44
N ILE A 500 13.26 -0.77 0.92
CA ILE A 500 12.74 -1.29 2.20
C ILE A 500 13.48 -0.64 3.38
N GLY A 501 14.81 -0.46 3.27
CA GLY A 501 15.66 0.16 4.30
C GLY A 501 15.14 1.52 4.77
N LEU A 502 14.58 2.31 3.87
CA LEU A 502 13.93 3.58 4.18
C LEU A 502 12.74 3.48 5.16
N SER A 503 11.95 2.39 5.09
CA SER A 503 10.90 2.13 6.09
C SER A 503 11.48 1.71 7.43
N TYR A 504 12.61 1.00 7.41
CA TYR A 504 13.32 0.57 8.60
C TYR A 504 14.01 1.75 9.32
N ASP A 505 14.64 2.66 8.57
CA ASP A 505 15.34 3.82 9.14
C ASP A 505 14.37 4.81 9.82
N ALA A 506 13.11 4.85 9.37
CA ALA A 506 12.06 5.66 9.97
C ALA A 506 11.51 5.10 11.30
N LEU A 507 11.86 3.87 11.67
CA LEU A 507 11.46 3.27 12.95
C LEU A 507 12.29 3.81 14.12
N GLU A 508 11.68 3.89 15.29
CA GLU A 508 12.41 4.14 16.54
C GLU A 508 13.44 3.03 16.82
N PRO A 509 14.58 3.32 17.49
CA PRO A 509 15.68 2.35 17.66
C PRO A 509 15.27 1.01 18.29
N GLY A 510 14.28 1.03 19.19
CA GLY A 510 13.73 -0.19 19.79
C GLY A 510 12.98 -1.08 18.80
N HIS A 511 12.19 -0.46 17.89
CA HIS A 511 11.44 -1.14 16.84
C HIS A 511 12.39 -1.69 15.76
N GLN A 512 13.42 -0.93 15.40
CA GLN A 512 14.49 -1.39 14.51
C GLN A 512 15.14 -2.67 15.03
N ARG A 513 15.44 -2.74 16.34
CA ARG A 513 16.00 -3.96 16.94
C ARG A 513 15.07 -5.15 16.79
N VAL A 514 13.77 -5.00 17.08
CA VAL A 514 12.81 -6.09 16.92
C VAL A 514 12.72 -6.52 15.46
N PHE A 515 12.61 -5.58 14.52
CA PHE A 515 12.63 -5.88 13.09
C PHE A 515 13.85 -6.72 12.67
N ARG A 516 15.06 -6.34 13.12
CA ARG A 516 16.27 -7.14 12.88
C ARG A 516 16.13 -8.54 13.46
N LEU A 517 15.73 -8.67 14.72
CA LEU A 517 15.57 -9.97 15.38
C LEU A 517 14.56 -10.88 14.66
N LEU A 518 13.51 -10.33 14.04
CA LEU A 518 12.57 -11.14 13.25
C LEU A 518 13.26 -11.89 12.10
N GLY A 519 14.40 -11.41 11.60
CA GLY A 519 15.23 -12.14 10.63
C GLY A 519 15.87 -13.43 11.17
N LEU A 520 15.85 -13.66 12.49
CA LEU A 520 16.26 -14.91 13.14
C LEU A 520 15.12 -15.93 13.23
N VAL A 521 13.87 -15.51 13.01
CA VAL A 521 12.72 -16.43 13.03
C VAL A 521 12.79 -17.30 11.77
N PRO A 522 12.85 -18.64 11.89
CA PRO A 522 12.98 -19.51 10.72
C PRO A 522 11.75 -19.49 9.79
N ALA A 523 10.58 -19.21 10.34
CA ALA A 523 9.33 -19.04 9.60
C ALA A 523 9.08 -17.57 9.25
N THR A 524 8.37 -17.34 8.16
CA THR A 524 7.89 -16.00 7.78
C THR A 524 6.69 -15.57 8.61
N GLU A 525 5.96 -16.51 9.22
CA GLU A 525 4.83 -16.25 10.12
C GLU A 525 5.17 -16.46 11.58
N PHE A 526 4.62 -15.62 12.46
CA PHE A 526 4.84 -15.68 13.90
C PHE A 526 3.70 -15.02 14.70
N ASP A 527 3.50 -15.47 15.93
CA ASP A 527 2.59 -14.84 16.89
C ASP A 527 3.30 -13.77 17.74
N VAL A 528 2.52 -12.92 18.40
CA VAL A 528 3.05 -11.83 19.26
C VAL A 528 3.96 -12.38 20.38
N ARG A 529 3.64 -13.54 20.93
CA ARG A 529 4.38 -14.13 22.07
C ARG A 529 5.75 -14.66 21.64
N ALA A 530 5.87 -15.21 20.44
CA ALA A 530 7.14 -15.59 19.85
C ALA A 530 8.06 -14.37 19.72
N VAL A 531 7.52 -13.24 19.26
CA VAL A 531 8.27 -11.97 19.19
C VAL A 531 8.65 -11.45 20.57
N ALA A 532 7.74 -11.55 21.54
CA ALA A 532 8.00 -11.15 22.92
C ALA A 532 9.13 -11.97 23.56
N ALA A 533 9.15 -13.29 23.32
CA ALA A 533 10.22 -14.18 23.77
C ALA A 533 11.54 -13.87 23.07
N LEU A 534 11.52 -13.78 21.74
CA LEU A 534 12.68 -13.47 20.91
C LEU A 534 13.37 -12.16 21.32
N ALA A 535 12.58 -11.10 21.52
CA ALA A 535 13.08 -9.77 21.82
C ALA A 535 13.26 -9.48 23.32
N ASP A 536 12.84 -10.42 24.19
CA ASP A 536 12.88 -10.35 25.66
C ASP A 536 12.14 -9.13 26.20
N MET A 537 10.84 -9.10 25.94
CA MET A 537 9.95 -8.01 26.36
C MET A 537 8.55 -8.52 26.73
N ALA A 538 7.74 -7.64 27.33
CA ALA A 538 6.34 -7.95 27.60
C ALA A 538 5.53 -8.14 26.30
N VAL A 539 4.55 -9.05 26.33
CA VAL A 539 3.69 -9.36 25.17
C VAL A 539 2.96 -8.13 24.66
N SER A 540 2.46 -7.26 25.55
CA SER A 540 1.80 -6.00 25.16
C SER A 540 2.74 -5.06 24.41
N ARG A 541 4.02 -5.01 24.80
CA ARG A 541 5.02 -4.19 24.11
C ARG A 541 5.38 -4.79 22.74
N ALA A 542 5.47 -6.11 22.64
CA ALA A 542 5.67 -6.78 21.35
C ALA A 542 4.49 -6.54 20.39
N GLU A 543 3.26 -6.50 20.91
CA GLU A 543 2.07 -6.17 20.13
C GLU A 543 2.14 -4.75 19.58
N THR A 544 2.43 -3.75 20.42
CA THR A 544 2.63 -2.36 19.98
C THR A 544 3.71 -2.26 18.90
N VAL A 545 4.83 -2.95 19.09
CA VAL A 545 5.92 -2.96 18.10
C VAL A 545 5.49 -3.56 16.77
N LEU A 546 4.68 -4.62 16.80
CA LEU A 546 4.18 -5.27 15.58
C LEU A 546 3.13 -4.42 14.86
N GLU A 547 2.28 -3.69 15.59
CA GLU A 547 1.35 -2.72 15.01
C GLU A 547 2.12 -1.56 14.35
N ASP A 548 3.17 -1.03 14.98
CA ASP A 548 4.01 0.01 14.38
C ASP A 548 4.74 -0.50 13.11
N LEU A 549 5.21 -1.75 13.12
CA LEU A 549 5.78 -2.39 11.93
C LEU A 549 4.73 -2.63 10.84
N LEU A 550 3.48 -2.92 11.22
CA LEU A 550 2.35 -3.12 10.30
C LEU A 550 1.97 -1.80 9.62
N ASP A 551 1.94 -0.71 10.39
CA ASP A 551 1.69 0.65 9.91
C ASP A 551 2.78 1.11 8.93
N MET A 552 4.03 0.69 9.16
CA MET A 552 5.16 0.90 8.24
C MET A 552 5.22 -0.08 7.05
N ARG A 553 4.27 -1.02 6.95
CA ARG A 553 4.21 -2.08 5.92
C ARG A 553 5.47 -2.96 5.87
N LEU A 554 6.11 -3.14 7.02
CA LEU A 554 7.25 -4.05 7.18
C LEU A 554 6.78 -5.46 7.59
N VAL A 555 5.63 -5.57 8.24
CA VAL A 555 4.93 -6.84 8.48
C VAL A 555 3.54 -6.80 7.88
N VAL A 556 2.94 -7.98 7.69
CA VAL A 556 1.53 -8.16 7.33
C VAL A 556 0.79 -8.83 8.47
N GLN A 557 -0.47 -8.46 8.69
CA GLN A 557 -1.33 -9.14 9.66
C GLN A 557 -2.13 -10.22 8.94
N LEU A 558 -1.92 -11.48 9.32
CA LEU A 558 -2.58 -12.65 8.71
C LEU A 558 -3.87 -13.00 9.43
N ALA A 559 -3.88 -12.80 10.75
CA ALA A 559 -5.03 -12.92 11.63
C ALA A 559 -4.77 -12.05 12.88
N PRO A 560 -5.79 -11.75 13.70
CA PRO A 560 -5.56 -11.03 14.96
C PRO A 560 -4.49 -11.71 15.82
N GLY A 561 -3.42 -11.00 16.13
CA GLY A 561 -2.27 -11.50 16.90
C GLY A 561 -1.31 -12.43 16.15
N ARG A 562 -1.47 -12.61 14.83
CA ARG A 562 -0.52 -13.33 13.96
C ARG A 562 -0.05 -12.44 12.81
N TYR A 563 1.25 -12.41 12.64
CA TYR A 563 1.95 -11.55 11.70
C TYR A 563 2.83 -12.37 10.77
N GLY A 564 3.14 -11.80 9.62
CA GLY A 564 4.06 -12.36 8.65
C GLY A 564 5.05 -11.32 8.14
N LEU A 565 6.22 -11.78 7.72
CA LEU A 565 7.16 -11.04 6.91
C LEU A 565 7.05 -11.49 5.46
N HIS A 566 7.05 -10.51 4.56
CA HIS A 566 7.31 -10.73 3.14
C HIS A 566 8.72 -11.30 2.94
N ASP A 567 8.92 -12.23 2.01
CA ASP A 567 10.18 -12.97 1.85
C ASP A 567 11.39 -12.05 1.69
N LEU A 568 11.28 -11.00 0.87
CA LEU A 568 12.38 -10.03 0.69
C LEU A 568 12.59 -9.15 1.92
N VAL A 569 11.54 -8.88 2.70
CA VAL A 569 11.67 -8.15 3.97
C VAL A 569 12.34 -9.02 5.03
N HIS A 570 12.01 -10.32 5.06
CA HIS A 570 12.67 -11.31 5.92
C HIS A 570 14.16 -11.45 5.58
N SER A 571 14.51 -11.57 4.29
CA SER A 571 15.91 -11.58 3.84
C SER A 571 16.66 -10.30 4.24
N LEU A 572 15.99 -9.12 4.23
CA LEU A 572 16.60 -7.87 4.69
C LEU A 572 16.87 -7.93 6.20
N ALA A 573 15.86 -8.30 6.98
CA ALA A 573 15.98 -8.42 8.43
C ALA A 573 17.11 -9.38 8.81
N ARG A 574 17.21 -10.52 8.12
CA ARG A 574 18.29 -11.51 8.28
C ARG A 574 19.67 -10.95 7.94
N THR A 575 19.77 -10.14 6.88
CA THR A 575 21.01 -9.44 6.53
C THR A 575 21.40 -8.42 7.59
N LEU A 576 20.44 -7.63 8.09
CA LEU A 576 20.69 -6.57 9.07
C LEU A 576 21.04 -7.12 10.46
N VAL A 577 20.37 -8.18 10.93
CA VAL A 577 20.74 -8.83 12.19
C VAL A 577 22.13 -9.45 12.12
N GLY A 578 22.52 -9.97 10.95
CA GLY A 578 23.87 -10.46 10.67
C GLY A 578 24.95 -9.39 10.85
N ARG A 579 24.66 -8.17 10.40
CA ARG A 579 25.61 -7.04 10.36
C ARG A 579 25.64 -6.20 11.63
N VAL A 580 24.50 -6.02 12.30
CA VAL A 580 24.33 -5.05 13.39
C VAL A 580 24.34 -5.71 14.76
N GLU A 581 23.69 -6.87 14.93
CA GLU A 581 23.56 -7.51 16.24
C GLU A 581 24.78 -8.41 16.56
N PRO A 582 25.36 -8.30 17.76
CA PRO A 582 26.46 -9.17 18.19
C PRO A 582 26.10 -10.66 18.15
N PRO A 583 27.02 -11.56 17.71
CA PRO A 583 26.75 -12.99 17.62
C PRO A 583 26.14 -13.62 18.88
N ALA A 584 26.67 -13.29 20.06
CA ALA A 584 26.17 -13.82 21.34
C ALA A 584 24.72 -13.43 21.62
N LEU A 585 24.30 -12.20 21.30
CA LEU A 585 22.92 -11.75 21.52
C LEU A 585 21.94 -12.42 20.56
N ARG A 586 22.38 -12.74 19.33
CA ARG A 586 21.58 -13.49 18.36
C ARG A 586 21.31 -14.91 18.84
N THR A 587 22.35 -15.60 19.33
CA THR A 587 22.21 -16.96 19.90
C THR A 587 21.24 -16.96 21.08
N ILE A 588 21.35 -15.99 21.99
CA ILE A 588 20.40 -15.85 23.11
C ILE A 588 18.97 -15.64 22.61
N ALA A 589 18.76 -14.78 21.60
CA ALA A 589 17.43 -14.54 21.03
C ALA A 589 16.83 -15.81 20.40
N VAL A 590 17.62 -16.56 19.63
CA VAL A 590 17.21 -17.85 19.05
C VAL A 590 16.83 -18.85 20.16
N HIS A 591 17.65 -18.98 21.20
CA HIS A 591 17.33 -19.84 22.34
C HIS A 591 16.01 -19.47 23.01
N ARG A 592 15.76 -18.18 23.25
CA ARG A 592 14.50 -17.70 23.85
C ARG A 592 13.28 -18.04 22.98
N LEU A 593 13.41 -17.86 21.67
CA LEU A 593 12.36 -18.22 20.71
C LEU A 593 12.06 -19.72 20.75
N LEU A 594 13.11 -20.55 20.68
CA LEU A 594 12.97 -22.01 20.69
C LEU A 594 12.44 -22.53 22.03
N ASP A 595 12.90 -21.98 23.16
CA ASP A 595 12.37 -22.32 24.48
C ASP A 595 10.89 -21.95 24.60
N TYR A 596 10.47 -20.80 24.06
CA TYR A 596 9.05 -20.44 23.98
C TYR A 596 8.24 -21.42 23.14
N GLN A 597 8.68 -21.68 21.90
CA GLN A 597 7.97 -22.55 20.96
C GLN A 597 7.84 -23.97 21.52
N LEU A 598 8.91 -24.49 22.12
CA LEU A 598 8.92 -25.80 22.74
C LEU A 598 8.04 -25.84 24.01
N SER A 599 8.08 -24.81 24.85
CA SER A 599 7.19 -24.71 26.02
C SER A 599 5.72 -24.68 25.60
N ALA A 600 5.38 -23.90 24.57
CA ALA A 600 4.03 -23.78 24.04
C ALA A 600 3.57 -25.10 23.41
N ALA A 601 4.42 -25.74 22.61
CA ALA A 601 4.14 -27.04 22.00
C ALA A 601 3.94 -28.12 23.07
N ASN A 602 4.76 -28.14 24.13
CA ASN A 602 4.57 -29.06 25.24
C ASN A 602 3.26 -28.82 25.98
N ALA A 603 2.93 -27.56 26.31
CA ALA A 603 1.68 -27.23 26.99
C ALA A 603 0.44 -27.61 26.15
N ALA A 604 0.52 -27.46 24.83
CA ALA A 604 -0.53 -27.92 23.91
C ALA A 604 -0.59 -29.45 23.84
N ALA A 605 0.56 -30.13 23.70
CA ALA A 605 0.65 -31.58 23.60
C ALA A 605 0.19 -32.30 24.89
N ASP A 606 0.45 -31.71 26.05
CA ASP A 606 -0.01 -32.21 27.36
C ASP A 606 -1.55 -32.17 27.48
N LEU A 607 -2.26 -31.39 26.64
CA LEU A 607 -3.73 -31.40 26.51
C LEU A 607 -4.25 -32.39 25.46
N LEU A 608 -3.38 -32.88 24.57
CA LEU A 608 -3.76 -33.87 23.56
C LEU A 608 -3.67 -35.30 24.09
N VAL A 609 -2.70 -35.57 24.98
CA VAL A 609 -2.38 -36.92 25.47
C VAL A 609 -2.36 -36.94 26.99
N GLN A 610 -3.18 -37.84 27.57
CA GLN A 610 -3.17 -38.10 29.00
C GLN A 610 -1.96 -38.94 29.40
N ARG A 611 -1.41 -38.68 30.60
CA ARG A 611 -0.21 -39.37 31.14
C ARG A 611 1.00 -39.27 30.20
N ARG A 612 1.11 -38.18 29.44
CA ARG A 612 2.22 -37.98 28.50
C ARG A 612 3.56 -38.06 29.23
N ALA A 613 4.32 -39.13 28.97
CA ALA A 613 5.67 -39.31 29.47
C ALA A 613 6.67 -38.65 28.51
N ARG A 614 7.47 -37.72 29.03
CA ARG A 614 8.51 -37.03 28.26
C ARG A 614 9.78 -36.85 29.11
N PRO A 615 10.96 -36.73 28.47
CA PRO A 615 12.20 -36.43 29.19
C PRO A 615 12.07 -35.14 29.99
N ARG A 616 12.71 -35.08 31.15
CA ARG A 616 12.72 -33.87 31.98
C ARG A 616 13.55 -32.80 31.30
N GLN A 617 12.90 -31.74 30.86
CA GLN A 617 13.55 -30.67 30.13
C GLN A 617 14.03 -29.55 31.05
N ARG A 618 15.17 -28.94 30.70
CA ARG A 618 15.63 -27.66 31.27
C ARG A 618 15.43 -26.54 30.25
N TYR A 619 14.53 -25.60 30.54
CA TYR A 619 14.44 -24.37 29.76
C TYR A 619 15.53 -23.41 30.24
N VAL A 620 16.38 -22.93 29.31
CA VAL A 620 17.44 -21.97 29.65
C VAL A 620 16.81 -20.61 29.89
N TYR A 621 15.82 -20.24 29.07
CA TYR A 621 15.05 -19.01 29.16
C TYR A 621 13.55 -19.34 29.22
N PRO A 622 12.99 -19.59 30.42
CA PRO A 622 11.57 -19.88 30.55
C PRO A 622 10.73 -18.70 30.02
N PRO A 623 9.72 -18.95 29.18
CA PRO A 623 8.94 -17.87 28.58
C PRO A 623 8.06 -17.18 29.63
N ALA A 624 7.95 -15.85 29.51
CA ALA A 624 7.14 -15.04 30.43
C ALA A 624 5.63 -15.36 30.35
N GLN A 625 5.14 -15.74 29.16
CA GLN A 625 3.73 -16.04 28.95
C GLN A 625 3.55 -17.11 27.87
N LEU A 626 2.73 -18.12 28.17
CA LEU A 626 2.30 -19.13 27.21
C LEU A 626 0.90 -18.81 26.63
N PRO A 627 0.57 -19.35 25.44
CA PRO A 627 -0.80 -19.35 24.96
C PRO A 627 -1.75 -20.03 25.95
N ARG A 628 -2.96 -19.49 26.06
CA ARG A 628 -4.03 -20.06 26.90
C ARG A 628 -4.91 -20.98 26.06
N PHE A 629 -4.92 -22.26 26.38
CA PHE A 629 -5.73 -23.25 25.69
C PHE A 629 -7.05 -23.50 26.41
N ARG A 630 -8.18 -23.40 25.70
CA ARG A 630 -9.49 -23.82 26.21
C ARG A 630 -9.70 -25.32 25.97
N GLY A 631 -8.93 -26.14 26.68
CA GLY A 631 -8.93 -27.61 26.56
C GLY A 631 -8.36 -28.14 25.23
N LYS A 632 -8.61 -29.43 24.97
CA LYS A 632 -8.07 -30.18 23.82
C LYS A 632 -8.34 -29.51 22.47
N ASN A 633 -9.58 -29.08 22.22
CA ASN A 633 -9.96 -28.42 20.96
C ASN A 633 -9.20 -27.10 20.73
N GLY A 634 -8.88 -26.36 21.80
CA GLY A 634 -8.06 -25.16 21.72
C GLY A 634 -6.61 -25.48 21.34
N ALA A 635 -6.04 -26.54 21.91
CA ALA A 635 -4.69 -27.00 21.57
C ALA A 635 -4.58 -27.48 20.12
N VAL A 636 -5.58 -28.22 19.62
CA VAL A 636 -5.61 -28.66 18.21
C VAL A 636 -5.64 -27.47 17.25
N LYS A 637 -6.53 -26.49 17.48
CA LYS A 637 -6.61 -25.27 16.65
C LYS A 637 -5.31 -24.48 16.66
N TRP A 638 -4.63 -24.41 17.80
CA TRP A 638 -3.33 -23.75 17.91
C TRP A 638 -2.26 -24.49 17.10
N PHE A 639 -2.16 -25.82 17.22
CA PHE A 639 -1.22 -26.59 16.39
C PHE A 639 -1.54 -26.49 14.90
N ASP A 640 -2.81 -26.48 14.50
CA ASP A 640 -3.19 -26.29 13.09
C ASP A 640 -2.67 -24.95 12.53
N ALA A 641 -2.56 -23.91 13.37
CA ALA A 641 -1.98 -22.61 12.98
C ALA A 641 -0.44 -22.59 13.08
N GLU A 642 0.14 -23.17 14.14
CA GLU A 642 1.57 -23.04 14.46
C GLU A 642 2.46 -24.15 13.89
N CYS A 643 1.90 -25.24 13.35
CA CYS A 643 2.72 -26.40 12.97
C CYS A 643 3.79 -26.05 11.93
N GLY A 644 3.49 -25.20 10.94
CA GLY A 644 4.50 -24.72 9.99
C GLY A 644 5.66 -24.01 10.68
N GLY A 645 5.36 -23.12 11.63
CA GLY A 645 6.34 -22.41 12.45
C GLY A 645 7.18 -23.34 13.33
N LEU A 646 6.56 -24.37 13.91
CA LEU A 646 7.26 -25.37 14.74
C LEU A 646 8.16 -26.31 13.90
N LEU A 647 7.77 -26.66 12.68
CA LEU A 647 8.64 -27.40 11.76
C LEU A 647 9.85 -26.55 11.33
N ALA A 648 9.61 -25.26 11.05
CA ALA A 648 10.70 -24.32 10.80
C ALA A 648 11.62 -24.16 12.03
N ALA A 649 11.06 -24.23 13.25
CA ALA A 649 11.84 -24.22 14.49
C ALA A 649 12.75 -25.45 14.64
N VAL A 650 12.29 -26.65 14.26
CA VAL A 650 13.12 -27.86 14.22
C VAL A 650 14.31 -27.66 13.28
N ARG A 651 14.07 -27.12 12.07
CA ARG A 651 15.14 -26.81 11.12
C ARG A 651 16.10 -25.76 11.67
N GLY A 652 15.56 -24.65 12.19
CA GLY A 652 16.36 -23.58 12.76
C GLY A 652 17.20 -24.02 13.95
N ALA A 653 16.70 -24.94 14.78
CA ALA A 653 17.46 -25.54 15.87
C ALA A 653 18.61 -26.41 15.33
N ALA A 654 18.36 -27.24 14.32
CA ALA A 654 19.40 -28.05 13.67
C ALA A 654 20.48 -27.17 13.01
N ASP A 655 20.10 -26.12 12.28
CA ASP A 655 21.01 -25.18 11.62
C ASP A 655 21.92 -24.42 12.63
N ASN A 656 21.50 -24.31 13.89
CA ASN A 656 22.24 -23.66 14.97
C ASN A 656 22.90 -24.68 15.93
N GLU A 657 22.94 -25.97 15.57
CA GLU A 657 23.52 -27.05 16.39
C GLU A 657 22.87 -27.20 17.78
N LEU A 658 21.62 -26.75 17.92
CA LEU A 658 20.81 -26.86 19.14
C LEU A 658 20.12 -28.22 19.19
N HIS A 659 20.92 -29.28 19.20
CA HIS A 659 20.46 -30.66 19.05
C HIS A 659 19.45 -31.11 20.12
N GLU A 660 19.60 -30.64 21.36
CA GLU A 660 18.64 -30.93 22.44
C GLU A 660 17.24 -30.37 22.12
N HIS A 661 17.15 -29.15 21.56
CA HIS A 661 15.88 -28.56 21.13
C HIS A 661 15.23 -29.35 19.99
N VAL A 662 16.01 -29.85 19.03
CA VAL A 662 15.50 -30.69 17.93
C VAL A 662 14.81 -31.93 18.49
N CYS A 663 15.48 -32.66 19.39
CA CYS A 663 14.94 -33.87 20.00
C CYS A 663 13.68 -33.58 20.83
N HIS A 664 13.65 -32.49 21.59
CA HIS A 664 12.48 -32.15 22.41
C HIS A 664 11.30 -31.59 21.60
N LEU A 665 11.55 -30.80 20.55
CA LEU A 665 10.50 -30.37 19.63
C LEU A 665 9.87 -31.55 18.89
N SER A 666 10.69 -32.53 18.51
CA SER A 666 10.22 -33.80 17.94
C SER A 666 9.24 -34.53 18.87
N GLU A 667 9.54 -34.58 20.16
CA GLU A 667 8.63 -35.15 21.17
C GLU A 667 7.37 -34.32 21.41
N ALA A 668 7.47 -32.99 21.33
CA ALA A 668 6.33 -32.07 21.48
C ALA A 668 5.36 -32.15 20.29
N LEU A 669 5.89 -32.34 19.08
CA LEU A 669 5.10 -32.42 17.85
C LEU A 669 4.44 -33.78 17.65
N HIS A 670 5.05 -34.87 18.14
CA HIS A 670 4.61 -36.24 17.87
C HIS A 670 3.10 -36.48 18.09
N PRO A 671 2.49 -36.09 19.23
CA PRO A 671 1.06 -36.33 19.47
C PRO A 671 0.15 -35.70 18.42
N TYR A 672 0.43 -34.45 18.04
CA TYR A 672 -0.36 -33.72 17.06
C TYR A 672 -0.19 -34.31 15.65
N LEU A 673 1.06 -34.55 15.23
CA LEU A 673 1.35 -35.12 13.91
C LEU A 673 0.70 -36.50 13.76
N ARG A 674 0.72 -37.33 14.80
CA ARG A 674 0.05 -38.65 14.82
C ARG A 674 -1.47 -38.52 14.74
N MET A 675 -2.06 -37.64 15.55
CA MET A 675 -3.51 -37.41 15.57
C MET A 675 -4.03 -36.94 14.20
N ARG A 676 -3.32 -36.02 13.55
CA ARG A 676 -3.66 -35.51 12.20
C ARG A 676 -3.22 -36.42 11.06
N GLY A 677 -2.44 -37.47 11.32
CA GLY A 677 -1.91 -38.36 10.29
C GLY A 677 -0.88 -37.71 9.36
N ARG A 678 -0.13 -36.71 9.84
CA ARG A 678 0.90 -35.95 9.09
C ARG A 678 2.20 -36.75 8.97
N MET A 679 2.17 -37.87 8.26
CA MET A 679 3.25 -38.87 8.27
C MET A 679 4.56 -38.39 7.64
N SER A 680 4.49 -37.57 6.58
CA SER A 680 5.70 -37.00 5.95
C SER A 680 6.45 -36.06 6.89
N ASP A 681 5.72 -35.23 7.63
CA ASP A 681 6.33 -34.33 8.63
C ASP A 681 6.84 -35.11 9.84
N MET A 682 6.13 -36.16 10.24
CA MET A 682 6.58 -37.06 11.31
C MET A 682 7.89 -37.75 10.94
N LEU A 683 8.01 -38.25 9.70
CA LEU A 683 9.26 -38.81 9.19
C LEU A 683 10.38 -37.78 9.27
N TRP A 684 10.18 -36.61 8.67
CA TRP A 684 11.18 -35.55 8.61
C TRP A 684 11.65 -35.10 10.00
N VAL A 685 10.72 -34.86 10.94
CA VAL A 685 11.04 -34.43 12.31
C VAL A 685 11.82 -35.50 13.07
N HIS A 686 11.42 -36.77 12.96
CA HIS A 686 12.07 -37.86 13.69
C HIS A 686 13.44 -38.23 13.09
N GLU A 687 13.64 -38.13 11.77
CA GLU A 687 14.96 -38.26 11.12
C GLU A 687 15.94 -37.20 11.68
N HIS A 688 15.54 -35.93 11.73
CA HIS A 688 16.37 -34.85 12.30
C HIS A 688 16.65 -35.07 13.79
N ALA A 689 15.70 -35.66 14.53
CA ALA A 689 15.88 -35.98 15.94
C ALA A 689 16.88 -37.13 16.17
N VAL A 690 16.91 -38.15 15.32
CA VAL A 690 17.92 -39.22 15.38
C VAL A 690 19.30 -38.66 15.05
N GLU A 691 19.43 -37.87 13.99
CA GLU A 691 20.67 -37.22 13.61
C GLU A 691 21.20 -36.30 14.72
N SER A 692 20.32 -35.47 15.29
CA SER A 692 20.66 -34.56 16.38
C SER A 692 21.01 -35.29 17.68
N ALA A 693 20.28 -36.33 18.06
CA ALA A 693 20.60 -37.12 19.25
C ALA A 693 21.97 -37.78 19.15
N ARG A 694 22.33 -38.29 17.95
CA ARG A 694 23.65 -38.86 17.67
C ARG A 694 24.75 -37.81 17.71
N ALA A 695 24.52 -36.63 17.12
CA ALA A 695 25.48 -35.52 17.17
C ALA A 695 25.69 -34.99 18.59
N PHE A 696 24.63 -34.92 19.39
CA PHE A 696 24.68 -34.53 20.81
C PHE A 696 25.30 -35.59 21.71
N GLY A 697 25.28 -36.87 21.30
CA GLY A 697 25.79 -38.00 22.06
C GLY A 697 24.86 -38.48 23.18
N ASP A 698 23.56 -38.14 23.13
CA ASP A 698 22.57 -38.60 24.11
C ASP A 698 21.85 -39.85 23.62
N ARG A 699 22.27 -41.00 24.17
CA ARG A 699 21.70 -42.32 23.85
C ARG A 699 20.22 -42.43 24.23
N THR A 700 19.77 -41.77 25.29
CA THR A 700 18.36 -41.83 25.70
C THR A 700 17.48 -41.11 24.69
N LEU A 701 17.91 -39.93 24.23
CA LEU A 701 17.20 -39.20 23.16
C LEU A 701 17.25 -39.96 21.84
N GLU A 702 18.38 -40.61 21.52
CA GLU A 702 18.53 -41.43 20.32
C GLU A 702 17.52 -42.58 20.30
N GLY A 703 17.45 -43.37 21.37
CA GLY A 703 16.52 -44.50 21.48
C GLY A 703 15.06 -44.06 21.35
N ARG A 704 14.68 -42.93 21.96
CA ARG A 704 13.32 -42.40 21.85
C ARG A 704 12.99 -41.91 20.44
N ALA A 705 13.93 -41.21 19.78
CA ALA A 705 13.75 -40.76 18.40
C ALA A 705 13.62 -41.95 17.43
N LEU A 706 14.46 -42.99 17.58
CA LEU A 706 14.41 -44.22 16.79
C LEU A 706 13.07 -44.96 16.95
N HIS A 707 12.57 -45.10 18.20
CA HIS A 707 11.26 -45.70 18.44
C HIS A 707 10.15 -44.94 17.71
N ARG A 708 10.15 -43.60 17.77
CA ARG A 708 9.14 -42.77 17.09
C ARG A 708 9.27 -42.82 15.56
N LEU A 709 10.49 -42.97 15.03
CA LEU A 709 10.80 -43.07 13.61
C LEU A 709 10.30 -44.38 12.96
N ALA A 710 10.11 -45.45 13.74
CA ALA A 710 9.60 -46.72 13.23
C ALA A 710 8.19 -46.60 12.59
N THR A 711 7.31 -45.76 13.15
CA THR A 711 5.94 -45.58 12.65
C THR A 711 5.86 -44.98 11.25
N PRO A 712 6.52 -43.84 10.94
CA PRO A 712 6.51 -43.31 9.58
C PRO A 712 7.25 -44.22 8.58
N HIS A 713 8.34 -44.90 8.96
CA HIS A 713 8.94 -45.92 8.08
C HIS A 713 7.95 -47.02 7.72
N TRP A 714 7.20 -47.53 8.70
CA TRP A 714 6.13 -48.51 8.46
C TRP A 714 5.06 -47.98 7.49
N HIS A 715 4.59 -46.75 7.72
CA HIS A 715 3.57 -46.11 6.88
C HIS A 715 3.99 -46.01 5.40
N PHE A 716 5.23 -45.60 5.14
CA PHE A 716 5.77 -45.52 3.77
C PHE A 716 6.27 -46.86 3.22
N GLY A 717 6.02 -47.97 3.92
CA GLY A 717 6.40 -49.33 3.51
C GLY A 717 7.90 -49.62 3.58
N ARG A 718 8.68 -48.81 4.30
CA ARG A 718 10.10 -49.04 4.58
C ARG A 718 10.24 -50.00 5.77
N LEU A 719 9.64 -51.19 5.68
CA LEU A 719 9.45 -52.10 6.82
C LEU A 719 10.77 -52.59 7.43
N GLY A 720 11.79 -52.86 6.62
CA GLY A 720 13.13 -53.21 7.11
C GLY A 720 13.73 -52.09 7.97
N GLN A 721 13.70 -50.85 7.49
CA GLN A 721 14.19 -49.69 8.24
C GLN A 721 13.38 -49.45 9.53
N ALA A 722 12.06 -49.68 9.50
CA ALA A 722 11.24 -49.61 10.70
C ALA A 722 11.66 -50.65 11.75
N PHE A 723 11.98 -51.87 11.29
CA PHE A 723 12.45 -52.96 12.15
C PHE A 723 13.81 -52.63 12.76
N ASP A 724 14.77 -52.18 11.95
CA ASP A 724 16.10 -51.78 12.40
C ASP A 724 16.03 -50.65 13.45
N CYS A 725 15.15 -49.66 13.24
CA CYS A 725 14.94 -48.58 14.20
C CYS A 725 14.39 -49.10 15.54
N ALA A 726 13.40 -49.99 15.49
CA ALA A 726 12.79 -50.55 16.70
C ALA A 726 13.77 -51.46 17.46
N GLU A 727 14.60 -52.24 16.75
CA GLU A 727 15.64 -53.08 17.34
C GLU A 727 16.74 -52.25 18.01
N GLN A 728 17.23 -51.20 17.33
CA GLN A 728 18.21 -50.29 17.92
C GLN A 728 17.65 -49.56 19.15
N ALA A 729 16.39 -49.11 19.10
CA ALA A 729 15.72 -48.49 20.24
C ALA A 729 15.59 -49.47 21.42
N LEU A 730 15.30 -50.74 21.16
CA LEU A 730 15.24 -51.78 22.20
C LEU A 730 16.60 -52.01 22.85
N ALA A 731 17.66 -52.14 22.05
CA ALA A 731 19.02 -52.32 22.56
C ALA A 731 19.45 -51.13 23.44
N ILE A 732 19.21 -49.89 22.98
CA ILE A 732 19.47 -48.68 23.76
C ILE A 732 18.69 -48.67 25.08
N ALA A 733 17.41 -49.08 25.05
CA ALA A 733 16.58 -49.11 26.24
C ALA A 733 17.09 -50.13 27.27
N GLN A 734 17.64 -51.26 26.81
CA GLN A 734 18.26 -52.27 27.66
C GLN A 734 19.57 -51.75 28.26
N ASP A 735 20.43 -51.12 27.46
CA ASP A 735 21.70 -50.54 27.91
C ASP A 735 21.49 -49.46 28.98
N ASN A 736 20.40 -48.68 28.86
CA ASN A 736 20.09 -47.57 29.77
C ASN A 736 19.13 -47.94 30.93
N ASP A 737 18.71 -49.21 31.04
CA ASP A 737 17.66 -49.66 31.97
C ASP A 737 16.34 -48.85 31.88
N ASP A 738 16.02 -48.29 30.71
CA ASP A 738 14.79 -47.54 30.47
C ASP A 738 13.63 -48.49 30.17
N VAL A 739 12.90 -48.85 31.23
CA VAL A 739 11.75 -49.74 31.14
C VAL A 739 10.67 -49.22 30.20
N LEU A 740 10.40 -47.91 30.15
CA LEU A 740 9.31 -47.37 29.33
C LEU A 740 9.66 -47.41 27.84
N LEU A 741 10.89 -47.00 27.50
CA LEU A 741 11.35 -47.09 26.12
C LEU A 741 11.42 -48.55 25.65
N ARG A 742 11.86 -49.47 26.52
CA ARG A 742 11.89 -50.91 26.22
C ARG A 742 10.51 -51.42 25.82
N ARG A 743 9.47 -51.11 26.60
CA ARG A 743 8.08 -51.52 26.30
C ARG A 743 7.57 -50.93 24.99
N ALA A 744 7.88 -49.67 24.74
CA ALA A 744 7.50 -48.99 23.50
C ALA A 744 8.20 -49.61 22.27
N ALA A 745 9.49 -49.96 22.39
CA ALA A 745 10.25 -50.64 21.35
C ALA A 745 9.77 -52.08 21.10
N GLU A 746 9.49 -52.85 22.16
CA GLU A 746 8.88 -54.19 22.06
C GLU A 746 7.53 -54.14 21.34
N ALA A 747 6.68 -53.15 21.64
CA ALA A 747 5.41 -52.97 20.95
C ALA A 747 5.58 -52.68 19.45
N ALA A 748 6.56 -51.83 19.10
CA ALA A 748 6.88 -51.54 17.70
C ALA A 748 7.39 -52.79 16.96
N LEU A 749 8.26 -53.58 17.57
CA LEU A 749 8.73 -54.86 17.01
C LEU A 749 7.59 -55.86 16.84
N GLY A 750 6.74 -56.03 17.85
CA GLY A 750 5.57 -56.89 17.76
C GLY A 750 4.63 -56.49 16.62
N LYS A 751 4.39 -55.18 16.44
CA LYS A 751 3.60 -54.68 15.31
C LYS A 751 4.24 -55.01 13.96
N LEU A 752 5.55 -54.83 13.82
CA LEU A 752 6.25 -55.11 12.57
C LEU A 752 6.30 -56.62 12.25
N LEU A 753 6.48 -57.46 13.28
CA LEU A 753 6.39 -58.92 13.13
C LEU A 753 5.00 -59.36 12.67
N ASN A 754 3.93 -58.70 13.12
CA ASN A 754 2.58 -58.93 12.59
C ASN A 754 2.48 -58.63 11.09
N GLU A 755 3.11 -57.55 10.61
CA GLU A 755 3.12 -57.21 9.17
C GLU A 755 3.94 -58.21 8.34
N PHE A 756 4.99 -58.80 8.92
CA PHE A 756 5.73 -59.91 8.30
C PHE A 756 5.00 -61.26 8.40
N GLY A 757 3.81 -61.31 8.99
CA GLY A 757 3.05 -62.54 9.23
C GLY A 757 3.65 -63.49 10.28
N ARG A 758 4.65 -63.03 11.05
CA ARG A 758 5.36 -63.80 12.09
C ARG A 758 4.65 -63.68 13.43
N PHE A 759 3.35 -63.97 13.46
CA PHE A 759 2.47 -63.72 14.60
C PHE A 759 2.91 -64.46 15.88
N THR A 760 3.36 -65.71 15.77
CA THR A 760 3.84 -66.49 16.93
C THR A 760 5.07 -65.86 17.58
N GLU A 761 5.97 -65.29 16.77
CA GLU A 761 7.15 -64.58 17.28
C GLU A 761 6.81 -63.19 17.84
N ALA A 762 5.70 -62.59 17.38
CA ALA A 762 5.22 -61.30 17.87
C ALA A 762 4.59 -61.39 19.28
N LEU A 763 3.95 -62.52 19.62
CA LEU A 763 3.20 -62.69 20.87
C LEU A 763 4.02 -62.37 22.14
N PRO A 764 5.26 -62.88 22.33
CA PRO A 764 6.06 -62.56 23.52
C PRO A 764 6.37 -61.06 23.64
N TYR A 765 6.64 -60.38 22.52
CA TYR A 765 6.88 -58.93 22.52
C TYR A 765 5.63 -58.14 22.91
N HIS A 766 4.47 -58.51 22.36
CA HIS A 766 3.20 -57.88 22.72
C HIS A 766 2.80 -58.14 24.17
N GLU A 767 2.98 -59.36 24.67
CA GLU A 767 2.72 -59.70 26.07
C GLU A 767 3.63 -58.91 27.02
N SER A 768 4.92 -58.84 26.69
CA SER A 768 5.93 -58.07 27.42
C SER A 768 5.58 -56.58 27.46
N ALA A 769 5.21 -56.00 26.31
CA ALA A 769 4.78 -54.61 26.19
C ALA A 769 3.49 -54.32 26.98
N ALA A 770 2.48 -55.19 26.88
CA ALA A 770 1.18 -55.03 27.54
C ALA A 770 1.27 -55.03 29.07
N ARG A 771 2.21 -55.80 29.65
CA ARG A 771 2.38 -55.95 31.11
C ARG A 771 2.59 -54.60 31.83
N ASP A 772 3.37 -53.71 31.23
CA ASP A 772 3.71 -52.38 31.78
C ASP A 772 3.09 -51.22 30.98
N ALA A 773 2.17 -51.51 30.05
CA ALA A 773 1.61 -50.51 29.14
C ALA A 773 0.88 -49.38 29.90
N HIS A 774 0.30 -49.65 31.07
CA HIS A 774 -0.33 -48.67 31.96
C HIS A 774 0.61 -47.54 32.42
N ARG A 775 1.93 -47.73 32.29
CA ARG A 775 2.97 -46.73 32.60
C ARG A 775 3.35 -45.87 31.38
N LEU A 776 2.90 -46.23 30.18
CA LEU A 776 3.07 -45.45 28.96
C LEU A 776 2.02 -44.33 28.90
N ASP A 777 2.15 -43.47 27.89
CA ASP A 777 1.04 -42.60 27.55
C ASP A 777 -0.16 -43.44 27.10
N LEU A 778 -1.36 -42.96 27.43
CA LEU A 778 -2.59 -43.74 27.29
C LEU A 778 -2.83 -44.21 25.85
N SER A 779 -2.58 -43.35 24.87
CA SER A 779 -2.79 -43.72 23.48
C SER A 779 -1.79 -44.79 23.01
N CYS A 780 -0.57 -44.80 23.56
CA CYS A 780 0.35 -45.92 23.36
C CYS A 780 -0.14 -47.19 24.03
N GLU A 781 -0.71 -47.12 25.24
CA GLU A 781 -1.33 -48.28 25.91
C GLU A 781 -2.45 -48.89 25.06
N VAL A 782 -3.36 -48.05 24.53
CA VAL A 782 -4.43 -48.50 23.64
C VAL A 782 -3.88 -49.15 22.37
N ALA A 783 -2.86 -48.55 21.75
CA ALA A 783 -2.25 -49.09 20.55
C ALA A 783 -1.58 -50.46 20.79
N VAL A 784 -0.85 -50.61 21.90
CA VAL A 784 -0.22 -51.88 22.31
C VAL A 784 -1.26 -52.98 22.45
N LEU A 785 -2.36 -52.71 23.17
CA LEU A 785 -3.43 -53.69 23.35
C LEU A 785 -4.13 -54.05 22.03
N ALA A 786 -4.37 -53.06 21.16
CA ALA A 786 -5.02 -53.26 19.87
C ALA A 786 -4.17 -54.11 18.90
N ASP A 787 -2.86 -53.89 18.86
CA ASP A 787 -1.93 -54.68 18.06
C ASP A 787 -1.68 -56.08 18.65
N TYR A 788 -1.71 -56.22 19.99
CA TYR A 788 -1.66 -57.52 20.66
C TYR A 788 -2.87 -58.39 20.32
N ALA A 789 -4.07 -57.83 20.39
CA ALA A 789 -5.29 -58.53 20.01
C ALA A 789 -5.27 -59.00 18.55
N SER A 790 -4.63 -58.23 17.66
CA SER A 790 -4.45 -58.62 16.26
C SER A 790 -3.57 -59.87 16.11
N ALA A 791 -2.50 -59.97 16.91
CA ALA A 791 -1.64 -61.15 16.95
C ALA A 791 -2.37 -62.37 17.52
N GLN A 792 -3.15 -62.19 18.61
CA GLN A 792 -3.99 -63.24 19.21
C GLN A 792 -5.01 -63.80 18.21
N ALA A 793 -5.73 -62.92 17.51
CA ALA A 793 -6.71 -63.32 16.49
C ALA A 793 -6.04 -64.01 15.28
N ALA A 794 -4.80 -63.65 14.94
CA ALA A 794 -4.06 -64.30 13.86
C ALA A 794 -3.63 -65.73 14.18
N VAL A 795 -3.48 -66.08 15.47
CA VAL A 795 -3.25 -67.46 15.94
C VAL A 795 -4.55 -68.17 16.37
N HIS A 796 -5.71 -67.63 15.96
CA HIS A 796 -7.04 -68.15 16.25
C HIS A 796 -7.47 -68.15 17.74
N ASP A 797 -6.84 -67.34 18.59
CA ASP A 797 -7.30 -67.08 19.96
C ASP A 797 -8.25 -65.87 20.01
N PHE A 798 -9.46 -66.05 19.48
CA PHE A 798 -10.46 -64.98 19.37
C PHE A 798 -10.98 -64.53 20.74
N THR A 799 -11.05 -65.43 21.72
CA THR A 799 -11.51 -65.10 23.08
C THR A 799 -10.53 -64.14 23.76
N ALA A 800 -9.23 -64.42 23.72
CA ALA A 800 -8.23 -63.50 24.25
C ALA A 800 -8.21 -62.17 23.48
N ALA A 801 -8.33 -62.22 22.14
CA ALA A 801 -8.37 -61.02 21.31
C ALA A 801 -9.53 -60.08 21.70
N ARG A 802 -10.74 -60.60 21.87
CA ARG A 802 -11.92 -59.80 22.26
C ARG A 802 -11.77 -59.20 23.66
N LEU A 803 -11.28 -59.96 24.65
CA LEU A 803 -11.03 -59.45 26.01
C LEU A 803 -9.98 -58.33 26.03
N THR A 804 -8.93 -58.47 25.22
CA THR A 804 -7.89 -57.44 25.08
C THR A 804 -8.47 -56.17 24.43
N LEU A 805 -9.26 -56.31 23.37
CA LEU A 805 -9.92 -55.17 22.71
C LEU A 805 -10.98 -54.51 23.60
N ASP A 806 -11.69 -55.25 24.45
CA ASP A 806 -12.67 -54.70 25.40
C ASP A 806 -11.97 -53.75 26.37
N SER A 807 -10.77 -54.14 26.81
CA SER A 807 -9.93 -53.32 27.69
C SER A 807 -9.42 -52.08 26.96
N ALA A 808 -8.94 -52.23 25.73
CA ALA A 808 -8.50 -51.11 24.90
C ALA A 808 -9.63 -50.11 24.59
N LEU A 809 -10.84 -50.61 24.30
CA LEU A 809 -12.01 -49.79 23.96
C LEU A 809 -12.53 -49.03 25.18
N ARG A 810 -12.56 -49.66 26.36
CA ARG A 810 -12.87 -48.98 27.62
C ARG A 810 -11.89 -47.85 27.88
N LEU A 811 -10.58 -48.12 27.77
CA LEU A 811 -9.54 -47.10 27.94
C LEU A 811 -9.69 -45.92 26.98
N ALA A 812 -9.98 -46.17 25.70
CA ALA A 812 -10.20 -45.13 24.71
C ALA A 812 -11.45 -44.26 25.00
N ARG A 813 -12.53 -44.87 25.50
CA ARG A 813 -13.81 -44.20 25.81
C ARG A 813 -13.76 -43.39 27.10
N ASP A 814 -13.24 -43.99 28.17
CA ASP A 814 -13.18 -43.36 29.51
C ASP A 814 -12.35 -42.07 29.51
N THR A 815 -11.50 -41.92 28.51
CA THR A 815 -10.54 -40.82 28.37
C THR A 815 -10.89 -39.84 27.26
N ALA A 816 -12.05 -40.05 26.61
CA ALA A 816 -12.55 -39.27 25.49
C ALA A 816 -11.50 -39.09 24.38
N SER A 817 -10.95 -40.21 23.89
CA SER A 817 -10.05 -40.25 22.73
C SER A 817 -10.73 -40.89 21.51
N PRO A 818 -11.48 -40.13 20.70
CA PRO A 818 -12.22 -40.72 19.57
C PRO A 818 -11.31 -41.25 18.46
N GLY A 819 -10.07 -40.74 18.35
CA GLY A 819 -9.09 -41.28 17.41
C GLY A 819 -8.65 -42.69 17.78
N ASP A 820 -8.33 -42.90 19.05
CA ASP A 820 -7.94 -44.21 19.58
C ASP A 820 -9.14 -45.18 19.55
N GLU A 821 -10.35 -44.69 19.88
CA GLU A 821 -11.59 -45.47 19.73
C GLU A 821 -11.77 -45.95 18.29
N GLY A 822 -11.59 -45.07 17.30
CA GLY A 822 -11.69 -45.44 15.87
C GLY A 822 -10.70 -46.54 15.47
N VAL A 823 -9.46 -46.49 15.96
CA VAL A 823 -8.44 -47.52 15.69
C VAL A 823 -8.83 -48.86 16.34
N VAL A 824 -9.26 -48.84 17.61
CA VAL A 824 -9.69 -50.06 18.32
C VAL A 824 -10.91 -50.69 17.66
N LEU A 825 -11.88 -49.90 17.21
CA LEU A 825 -13.06 -50.38 16.50
C LEU A 825 -12.70 -51.03 15.16
N ALA A 826 -11.74 -50.47 14.43
CA ALA A 826 -11.24 -51.09 13.21
C ALA A 826 -10.52 -52.43 13.49
N ARG A 827 -9.81 -52.56 14.62
CA ARG A 827 -9.25 -53.85 15.07
C ARG A 827 -10.35 -54.84 15.46
N TYR A 828 -11.37 -54.40 16.19
CA TYR A 828 -12.56 -55.20 16.49
C TYR A 828 -13.20 -55.76 15.22
N ALA A 829 -13.38 -54.91 14.21
CA ALA A 829 -13.94 -55.33 12.94
C ALA A 829 -13.09 -56.42 12.25
N ASP A 830 -11.75 -56.33 12.29
CA ASP A 830 -10.90 -57.37 11.69
C ASP A 830 -10.97 -58.68 12.49
N VAL A 831 -11.07 -58.62 13.82
CA VAL A 831 -11.27 -59.80 14.67
C VAL A 831 -12.62 -60.45 14.39
N CYS A 832 -13.72 -59.69 14.40
CA CYS A 832 -15.07 -60.21 14.08
C CYS A 832 -15.12 -60.83 12.68
N ARG A 833 -14.44 -60.22 11.70
CA ARG A 833 -14.33 -60.74 10.33
C ARG A 833 -13.62 -62.11 10.31
N ARG A 834 -12.47 -62.23 10.99
CA ARG A 834 -11.71 -63.50 11.08
C ARG A 834 -12.46 -64.60 11.84
N GLU A 835 -13.33 -64.22 12.78
CA GLU A 835 -14.24 -65.12 13.50
C GLU A 835 -15.42 -65.59 12.62
N GLY A 836 -15.70 -64.89 11.51
CA GLY A 836 -16.82 -65.15 10.60
C GLY A 836 -18.09 -64.35 10.93
N ASN A 837 -18.05 -63.45 11.92
CA ASN A 837 -19.18 -62.59 12.29
C ASN A 837 -19.18 -61.30 11.46
N LEU A 838 -19.63 -61.41 10.21
CA LEU A 838 -19.60 -60.33 9.21
C LEU A 838 -20.52 -59.15 9.57
N ASP A 839 -21.57 -59.38 10.36
CA ASP A 839 -22.51 -58.33 10.79
C ASP A 839 -21.90 -57.37 11.80
N GLU A 840 -21.27 -57.90 12.85
CA GLU A 840 -20.49 -57.08 13.78
C GLU A 840 -19.32 -56.40 13.07
N ALA A 841 -18.62 -57.12 12.19
CA ALA A 841 -17.49 -56.57 11.43
C ALA A 841 -17.89 -55.35 10.59
N GLY A 842 -19.04 -55.42 9.91
CA GLY A 842 -19.58 -54.31 9.11
C GLY A 842 -19.96 -53.09 9.95
N GLN A 843 -20.56 -53.30 11.12
CA GLN A 843 -20.95 -52.22 12.04
C GLN A 843 -19.71 -51.50 12.60
N PHE A 844 -18.75 -52.26 13.14
CA PHE A 844 -17.54 -51.70 13.73
C PHE A 844 -16.66 -50.97 12.71
N SER A 845 -16.46 -51.54 11.52
CA SER A 845 -15.64 -50.92 10.47
C SER A 845 -16.26 -49.63 9.91
N SER A 846 -17.58 -49.59 9.76
CA SER A 846 -18.31 -48.37 9.34
C SER A 846 -18.20 -47.25 10.38
N TYR A 847 -18.36 -47.58 11.66
CA TYR A 847 -18.24 -46.61 12.75
C TYR A 847 -16.79 -46.09 12.86
N ALA A 848 -15.80 -46.98 12.77
CA ALA A 848 -14.38 -46.62 12.76
C ALA A 848 -14.03 -45.66 11.60
N SER A 849 -14.42 -45.99 10.37
CA SER A 849 -14.14 -45.15 9.19
C SER A 849 -14.78 -43.77 9.30
N SER A 850 -16.02 -43.69 9.77
CA SER A 850 -16.71 -42.41 10.02
C SER A 850 -15.94 -41.54 11.02
N LEU A 851 -15.56 -42.11 12.16
CA LEU A 851 -14.88 -41.39 13.23
C LEU A 851 -13.50 -40.88 12.81
N LEU A 852 -12.67 -41.72 12.18
CA LEU A 852 -11.32 -41.38 11.72
C LEU A 852 -11.35 -40.30 10.63
N ARG A 853 -12.33 -40.35 9.73
CA ARG A 853 -12.55 -39.30 8.71
C ARG A 853 -12.93 -37.97 9.33
N HIS A 854 -13.84 -37.95 10.30
CA HIS A 854 -14.25 -36.73 10.98
C HIS A 854 -13.09 -36.03 11.70
N LEU A 855 -12.11 -36.80 12.19
CA LEU A 855 -10.90 -36.27 12.84
C LEU A 855 -9.81 -35.83 11.84
N GLY A 856 -9.98 -36.12 10.55
CA GLY A 856 -9.01 -35.80 9.51
C GLY A 856 -7.85 -36.80 9.39
N ASN A 857 -7.90 -37.96 10.05
CA ASN A 857 -6.87 -38.99 9.95
C ASN A 857 -7.11 -39.88 8.72
N GLN A 858 -6.75 -39.37 7.54
CA GLN A 858 -7.01 -40.03 6.26
C GLN A 858 -6.27 -41.36 6.11
N ALA A 859 -5.07 -41.48 6.69
CA ALA A 859 -4.28 -42.71 6.65
C ALA A 859 -5.00 -43.87 7.35
N GLN A 860 -5.47 -43.64 8.59
CA GLN A 860 -6.21 -44.68 9.33
C GLN A 860 -7.61 -44.91 8.74
N ALA A 861 -8.24 -43.87 8.17
CA ALA A 861 -9.50 -44.02 7.45
C ALA A 861 -9.37 -44.88 6.19
N ALA A 862 -8.22 -44.85 5.50
CA ALA A 862 -7.94 -45.73 4.36
C ALA A 862 -7.98 -47.20 4.78
N TRP A 863 -7.29 -47.56 5.87
CA TRP A 863 -7.29 -48.92 6.43
C TRP A 863 -8.71 -49.38 6.82
N ALA A 864 -9.46 -48.55 7.58
CA ALA A 864 -10.82 -48.89 7.96
C ALA A 864 -11.75 -49.06 6.75
N THR A 865 -11.57 -48.24 5.70
CA THR A 865 -12.34 -48.35 4.45
C THR A 865 -11.97 -49.61 3.67
N ASN A 866 -10.71 -50.01 3.69
CA ASN A 866 -10.25 -51.24 3.06
C ASN A 866 -10.86 -52.48 3.75
N LEU A 867 -10.97 -52.43 5.07
CA LEU A 867 -11.63 -53.46 5.87
C LEU A 867 -13.13 -53.57 5.56
N ILE A 868 -13.83 -52.43 5.38
CA ILE A 868 -15.23 -52.42 4.89
C ILE A 868 -15.31 -53.16 3.54
N GLY A 869 -14.38 -52.90 2.62
CA GLY A 869 -14.30 -53.60 1.34
C GLY A 869 -14.19 -55.12 1.49
N ARG A 870 -13.32 -55.59 2.40
CA ARG A 870 -13.17 -57.03 2.71
C ARG A 870 -14.45 -57.65 3.28
N VAL A 871 -15.13 -56.96 4.19
CA VAL A 871 -16.39 -57.44 4.77
C VAL A 871 -17.47 -57.58 3.69
N HIS A 872 -17.61 -56.60 2.79
CA HIS A 872 -18.58 -56.69 1.69
C HIS A 872 -18.19 -57.78 0.67
N TYR A 873 -16.90 -57.97 0.42
CA TYR A 873 -16.42 -59.07 -0.42
C TYR A 873 -16.83 -60.44 0.15
N GLU A 874 -16.61 -60.67 1.45
CA GLU A 874 -16.97 -61.92 2.13
C GLU A 874 -18.50 -62.14 2.23
N ARG A 875 -19.30 -61.07 2.14
CA ARG A 875 -20.77 -61.15 2.01
C ARG A 875 -21.27 -61.40 0.59
N GLY A 876 -20.39 -61.36 -0.42
CA GLY A 876 -20.76 -61.46 -1.83
C GLY A 876 -21.28 -60.16 -2.46
N GLU A 877 -21.17 -59.02 -1.76
CA GLU A 877 -21.60 -57.70 -2.23
C GLU A 877 -20.51 -57.03 -3.08
N LEU A 878 -20.21 -57.62 -4.24
CA LEU A 878 -19.05 -57.28 -5.05
C LEU A 878 -18.99 -55.81 -5.50
N ASP A 879 -20.13 -55.16 -5.79
CA ASP A 879 -20.19 -53.72 -6.18
C ASP A 879 -19.72 -52.79 -5.08
N VAL A 880 -20.24 -53.02 -3.87
CA VAL A 880 -19.85 -52.25 -2.70
C VAL A 880 -18.38 -52.54 -2.35
N ALA A 881 -17.95 -53.79 -2.42
CA ALA A 881 -16.56 -54.17 -2.15
C ALA A 881 -15.57 -53.43 -3.06
N LEU A 882 -15.81 -53.43 -4.39
CA LEU A 882 -14.93 -52.77 -5.36
C LEU A 882 -14.89 -51.25 -5.15
N GLU A 883 -16.04 -50.62 -4.93
CA GLU A 883 -16.11 -49.18 -4.63
C GLU A 883 -15.28 -48.83 -3.40
N ARG A 884 -15.40 -49.64 -2.33
CA ARG A 884 -14.70 -49.43 -1.06
C ARG A 884 -13.19 -49.64 -1.20
N HIS A 885 -12.74 -50.67 -1.91
CA HIS A 885 -11.31 -50.85 -2.19
C HIS A 885 -10.73 -49.71 -3.02
N ASN A 886 -11.41 -49.26 -4.08
CA ASN A 886 -10.97 -48.10 -4.86
C ASN A 886 -10.92 -46.81 -4.03
N ARG A 887 -11.88 -46.61 -3.13
CA ARG A 887 -11.88 -45.47 -2.22
C ARG A 887 -10.73 -45.55 -1.21
N ALA A 888 -10.47 -46.73 -0.65
CA ALA A 888 -9.34 -46.97 0.24
C ALA A 888 -8.00 -46.73 -0.47
N ARG A 889 -7.84 -47.22 -1.70
CA ARG A 889 -6.66 -46.98 -2.54
C ARG A 889 -6.40 -45.49 -2.70
N LYS A 890 -7.42 -44.70 -3.10
CA LYS A 890 -7.27 -43.25 -3.26
C LYS A 890 -6.81 -42.56 -1.97
N LEU A 891 -7.44 -42.89 -0.83
CA LEU A 891 -7.04 -42.32 0.46
C LEU A 891 -5.60 -42.73 0.86
N ALA A 892 -5.21 -43.95 0.56
CA ALA A 892 -3.87 -44.46 0.83
C ALA A 892 -2.81 -43.82 -0.09
N GLU A 893 -3.12 -43.62 -1.39
CA GLU A 893 -2.27 -42.89 -2.35
C GLU A 893 -2.07 -41.43 -1.94
N ASP A 894 -3.15 -40.74 -1.56
CA ASP A 894 -3.12 -39.34 -1.08
C ASP A 894 -2.23 -39.16 0.16
N THR A 895 -2.05 -40.22 0.96
CA THR A 895 -1.25 -40.20 2.19
C THR A 895 0.09 -40.94 2.08
N GLY A 896 0.34 -41.64 0.98
CA GLY A 896 1.50 -42.52 0.81
C GLY A 896 1.50 -43.78 1.68
N PHE A 897 0.34 -44.24 2.18
CA PHE A 897 0.24 -45.42 3.05
C PHE A 897 0.40 -46.72 2.25
N ARG A 898 1.65 -47.10 2.00
CA ARG A 898 2.03 -48.12 1.00
C ARG A 898 1.41 -49.50 1.24
N VAL A 899 1.33 -49.94 2.49
CA VAL A 899 0.74 -51.25 2.86
C VAL A 899 -0.74 -51.30 2.48
N GLU A 900 -1.48 -50.21 2.70
CA GLU A 900 -2.91 -50.16 2.39
C GLU A 900 -3.20 -49.94 0.90
N ILE A 901 -2.30 -49.27 0.16
CA ILE A 901 -2.37 -49.24 -1.32
C ILE A 901 -2.33 -50.67 -1.86
N ALA A 902 -1.34 -51.46 -1.44
CA ALA A 902 -1.16 -52.84 -1.90
C ALA A 902 -2.35 -53.74 -1.52
N ARG A 903 -2.85 -53.62 -0.28
CA ARG A 903 -4.01 -54.38 0.20
C ARG A 903 -5.31 -54.00 -0.51
N ALA A 904 -5.50 -52.72 -0.84
CA ALA A 904 -6.68 -52.27 -1.58
C ALA A 904 -6.66 -52.77 -3.04
N LEU A 905 -5.48 -52.77 -3.67
CA LEU A 905 -5.29 -53.35 -5.01
C LEU A 905 -5.53 -54.87 -5.01
N ASP A 906 -5.02 -55.61 -4.03
CA ASP A 906 -5.31 -57.06 -3.89
C ASP A 906 -6.82 -57.32 -3.69
N GLY A 907 -7.47 -56.55 -2.82
CA GLY A 907 -8.91 -56.65 -2.60
C GLY A 907 -9.73 -56.36 -3.87
N ALA A 908 -9.40 -55.29 -4.58
CA ALA A 908 -10.05 -54.96 -5.86
C ALA A 908 -9.83 -56.04 -6.92
N ALA A 909 -8.61 -56.60 -7.01
CA ALA A 909 -8.28 -57.66 -7.95
C ALA A 909 -9.08 -58.94 -7.69
N ARG A 910 -9.25 -59.35 -6.43
CA ARG A 910 -10.12 -60.49 -6.05
C ARG A 910 -11.56 -60.27 -6.48
N VAL A 911 -12.10 -59.07 -6.25
CA VAL A 911 -13.46 -58.72 -6.67
C VAL A 911 -13.59 -58.77 -8.20
N LEU A 912 -12.61 -58.27 -8.95
CA LEU A 912 -12.63 -58.29 -10.42
C LEU A 912 -12.50 -59.71 -10.97
N ALA A 913 -11.69 -60.56 -10.35
CA ALA A 913 -11.58 -61.97 -10.71
C ALA A 913 -12.93 -62.70 -10.55
N ASP A 914 -13.65 -62.46 -9.44
CA ASP A 914 -14.98 -63.05 -9.20
C ASP A 914 -16.07 -62.50 -10.12
N ARG A 915 -15.84 -61.33 -10.75
CA ARG A 915 -16.69 -60.78 -11.82
C ARG A 915 -16.31 -61.23 -13.23
N ALA A 916 -15.33 -62.13 -13.35
CA ALA A 916 -14.75 -62.55 -14.63
C ALA A 916 -14.08 -61.41 -15.43
N ASP A 917 -13.62 -60.34 -14.77
CA ASP A 917 -12.71 -59.35 -15.38
C ASP A 917 -11.25 -59.71 -15.09
N ALA A 918 -10.75 -60.73 -15.82
CA ALA A 918 -9.38 -61.21 -15.67
C ALA A 918 -8.32 -60.15 -16.01
N GLY A 919 -8.61 -59.27 -16.97
CA GLY A 919 -7.69 -58.20 -17.39
C GLY A 919 -7.49 -57.17 -16.27
N GLY A 920 -8.58 -56.67 -15.70
CA GLY A 920 -8.55 -55.75 -14.57
C GLY A 920 -7.97 -56.39 -13.30
N ALA A 921 -8.28 -57.66 -13.04
CA ALA A 921 -7.71 -58.41 -11.91
C ALA A 921 -6.18 -58.53 -12.03
N ALA A 922 -5.69 -58.95 -13.20
CA ALA A 922 -4.26 -59.10 -13.45
C ALA A 922 -3.49 -57.77 -13.38
N GLU A 923 -4.07 -56.67 -13.86
CA GLU A 923 -3.48 -55.34 -13.73
C GLU A 923 -3.31 -54.92 -12.27
N ASN A 924 -4.37 -55.02 -11.46
CA ASN A 924 -4.32 -54.66 -10.04
C ASN A 924 -3.35 -55.56 -9.26
N TRP A 925 -3.34 -56.87 -9.51
CA TRP A 925 -2.41 -57.79 -8.86
C TRP A 925 -0.94 -57.55 -9.25
N ARG A 926 -0.62 -57.17 -10.49
CA ARG A 926 0.76 -56.81 -10.86
C ARG A 926 1.28 -55.62 -10.05
N ILE A 927 0.45 -54.60 -9.89
CA ILE A 927 0.82 -53.41 -9.11
C ILE A 927 0.93 -53.76 -7.62
N ALA A 928 -0.05 -54.52 -7.08
CA ALA A 928 -0.02 -54.98 -5.69
C ALA A 928 1.23 -55.83 -5.39
N LEU A 929 1.61 -56.73 -6.29
CA LEU A 929 2.77 -57.60 -6.15
C LEU A 929 4.06 -56.78 -6.04
N GLY A 930 4.25 -55.78 -6.90
CA GLY A 930 5.41 -54.89 -6.85
C GLY A 930 5.54 -54.20 -5.48
N HIS A 931 4.44 -53.70 -4.93
CA HIS A 931 4.46 -53.12 -3.58
C HIS A 931 4.79 -54.16 -2.50
N PHE A 932 4.16 -55.34 -2.50
CA PHE A 932 4.39 -56.36 -1.48
C PHE A 932 5.81 -56.95 -1.51
N GLU A 933 6.38 -57.14 -2.70
CA GLU A 933 7.76 -57.64 -2.85
C GLU A 933 8.79 -56.64 -2.34
N GLU A 934 8.62 -55.35 -2.65
CA GLU A 934 9.50 -54.30 -2.11
C GLU A 934 9.41 -54.19 -0.58
N MET A 935 8.25 -54.46 0.01
CA MET A 935 8.06 -54.43 1.46
C MET A 935 8.51 -55.74 2.16
N GLY A 936 8.70 -56.82 1.41
CA GLY A 936 9.09 -58.13 1.95
C GLY A 936 8.00 -58.83 2.79
N VAL A 937 6.72 -58.63 2.46
CA VAL A 937 5.58 -59.17 3.23
C VAL A 937 5.00 -60.46 2.62
N PRO A 938 4.40 -61.36 3.42
CA PRO A 938 3.95 -62.68 2.95
C PRO A 938 2.80 -62.63 1.94
N GLU A 939 2.00 -61.56 1.92
CA GLU A 939 0.90 -61.38 0.96
C GLU A 939 1.34 -61.48 -0.51
N ALA A 940 2.61 -61.20 -0.81
CA ALA A 940 3.18 -61.37 -2.16
C ALA A 940 2.97 -62.80 -2.71
N ALA A 941 3.06 -63.82 -1.87
CA ALA A 941 2.86 -65.21 -2.31
C ALA A 941 1.42 -65.47 -2.75
N GLY A 942 0.43 -64.94 -2.01
CA GLY A 942 -0.98 -65.05 -2.37
C GLY A 942 -1.32 -64.30 -3.66
N VAL A 943 -0.74 -63.11 -3.84
CA VAL A 943 -0.92 -62.34 -5.08
C VAL A 943 -0.30 -63.05 -6.29
N ARG A 944 0.87 -63.68 -6.15
CA ARG A 944 1.47 -64.49 -7.25
C ARG A 944 0.56 -65.64 -7.67
N GLN A 945 -0.07 -66.33 -6.70
CA GLN A 945 -1.02 -67.40 -6.99
C GLN A 945 -2.27 -66.87 -7.69
N GLY A 946 -2.85 -65.76 -7.22
CA GLY A 946 -3.98 -65.10 -7.87
C GLY A 946 -3.66 -64.67 -9.31
N LEU A 947 -2.52 -64.01 -9.50
CA LEU A 947 -2.07 -63.57 -10.82
C LEU A 947 -1.88 -64.74 -11.78
N ALA A 948 -1.32 -65.87 -11.31
CA ALA A 948 -1.17 -67.09 -12.10
C ALA A 948 -2.51 -67.77 -12.45
N ALA A 949 -3.57 -67.52 -11.69
CA ALA A 949 -4.89 -68.09 -11.93
C ALA A 949 -5.73 -67.32 -12.97
N VAL A 950 -5.42 -66.04 -13.22
CA VAL A 950 -6.13 -65.17 -14.18
C VAL A 950 -5.29 -64.77 -15.40
N SER A 951 -3.99 -65.13 -15.40
CA SER A 951 -3.10 -65.04 -16.57
C SER A 951 -3.24 -66.30 -17.40
#